data_AF-A0A395J3I9-F1
#
_entry.id   AF-A0A395J3I9-F1
#
_cell.length_a   1.000
_cell.length_b   1.000
_cell.length_c   1.000
_cell.angle_alpha   90.00
_cell.angle_beta   90.00
_cell.angle_gamma   90.00
#
_symmetry.space_group_name_H-M   'P 1'
#
loop_
_entity.id
_entity.type
_entity.pdbx_description
1 polymer ?
#
loop_
_entity_poly.entity_id
_entity_poly.type
_entity_poly.pdbx_seq_one_letter_code
_entity_poly.pdbx_strand_id
1 'polypeptide(L)'
;MTIPTAPGSILPASNSKAECLGVEIPNLNKSLWDIFAAAAGKHPDEEAICSVWQASDHLNPQFKLGRGSSGARTVAVVNNNENEPSKPGLSSAPLRWTYSQLFQKAESLAFWLQQNGCTKGGNLVAFVWNSAEWVLFLWVAARLRMPFVPLDPRSLETDAMHYLNLTHPEVLVVLNSDTLATLKGLHKVKVRISLSDISHDERNWHSLPQIMSRLSIGSSLFALPNEDSVAPGEELAVILFTSGTTSLPKGCPHTASNIWSATYDYDPVARKDGQQHKWLIQTPVWHIFAVGQTIRGWRDGSSVVFPAEKFDVTASLRALQQQNITHVGAVPLLVKALIAHPEFPGKKSLSLLYVTMGGTLIKEEDVRFCKEHLGSDAVIQGFGMTEGSPMVSWRRDDPLLENGHHIGVGKVLPGARLKICSPKSNLPLEKGETGELHIGGTSVISGYLNGVDSGFFYEDEDGKWFVTGDQALIDKDDILYINGRYKDIIIRGGENLAPAKIENCLQDIGIIAQVVGIQDSVAGEVPVVVLQTCPQDVTKSSMVKAIVERLGPIYVPRSILTLEDLQLSAFPTTATGKVRKVVLKAIVNRYSATISEAEGVSPNKQINNQLREVWAELMNSVPEDILLTDPVTDSADSITRLRFCNLLWRKFGHRLYLSDVERNKTIEQQAMLIIEQNAHEDSSATLSGNMIFGERYGSLTVSSQTSWEESHSEQGGGDSILQNHENLTEPASKVMQKFGLTWENDVEDILTIKDTFQEFAKGQRPQSYRHRIAFKVKGFNPGLVRVALERSLSKRPILRTILVGEPGATAVHAVLRPSHVVYDILITQESFSHESEVQETLVDDFGERFEARMFKAIVADIGGKDTALIITLNHSVFDASFAYSWYSDLDMFIQTPDFVSAPTTPFKLFADTHQQYKTSSLALSDINFHIRRLRGRKWPFLPGWITDRLPSAMSINGPTLTWTMNMIQIKPTETCGELLTRMGRDQEELSSHAHAPWYQVLNGLGDEEGPIAKEASMRQVFNWDVSLKYLDSSVNDYKTLSPMGRMDWPDCGFLWNCGMSNTERFCCVVSWDDTQLDAEDINSYASKLLEIIGWISRFENWNNPVSMFQGFPKMT
;
A
#
# COMPACT_ATOMS: atom_id res chain seq x y z
N MET A 1 -43.02 26.26 -27.60
CA MET A 1 -42.64 27.68 -27.57
C MET A 1 -41.12 27.75 -27.53
N THR A 2 -40.52 28.32 -28.56
CA THR A 2 -39.09 28.64 -28.62
C THR A 2 -38.86 30.03 -28.02
N ILE A 3 -37.82 30.17 -27.20
CA ILE A 3 -37.26 31.48 -26.82
C ILE A 3 -36.02 31.70 -27.71
N PRO A 4 -35.84 32.87 -28.36
CA PRO A 4 -34.72 33.09 -29.26
C PRO A 4 -33.42 33.33 -28.48
N THR A 5 -32.32 32.78 -28.99
CA THR A 5 -30.95 33.09 -28.54
C THR A 5 -30.53 34.48 -29.03
N ALA A 6 -29.82 35.22 -28.17
CA ALA A 6 -29.11 36.43 -28.59
C ALA A 6 -27.78 36.03 -29.26
N PRO A 7 -27.44 36.57 -30.45
CA PRO A 7 -26.15 36.33 -31.07
C PRO A 7 -25.12 37.37 -30.56
N GLY A 8 -23.98 36.92 -30.01
CA GLY A 8 -22.88 37.85 -29.74
C GLY A 8 -22.07 37.66 -28.45
N SER A 9 -21.78 36.44 -28.02
CA SER A 9 -20.54 36.18 -27.29
C SER A 9 -19.90 34.89 -27.78
N ILE A 10 -18.78 35.01 -28.49
CA ILE A 10 -17.88 33.90 -28.71
C ILE A 10 -17.26 33.62 -27.34
N LEU A 11 -17.74 32.58 -26.65
CA LEU A 11 -16.97 31.98 -25.56
C LEU A 11 -15.60 31.59 -26.16
N PRO A 12 -14.47 31.97 -25.53
CA PRO A 12 -13.18 31.46 -25.96
C PRO A 12 -13.24 29.94 -26.02
N ALA A 13 -12.60 29.33 -27.00
CA ALA A 13 -12.45 27.88 -27.04
C ALA A 13 -11.96 27.41 -25.67
N SER A 14 -12.71 26.52 -25.02
CA SER A 14 -12.41 26.09 -23.66
C SER A 14 -10.98 25.57 -23.63
N ASN A 15 -10.07 26.27 -22.95
CA ASN A 15 -8.68 25.86 -22.90
C ASN A 15 -8.62 24.55 -22.12
N SER A 16 -8.56 23.44 -22.87
CA SER A 16 -8.59 22.10 -22.31
C SER A 16 -7.25 21.76 -21.66
N LYS A 17 -6.18 22.47 -22.02
CA LYS A 17 -4.86 22.38 -21.39
C LYS A 17 -4.88 22.81 -19.93
N ALA A 18 -4.15 22.06 -19.11
CA ALA A 18 -3.93 22.30 -17.69
C ALA A 18 -2.91 23.43 -17.47
N GLU A 19 -3.24 24.62 -17.98
CA GLU A 19 -2.41 25.83 -17.93
C GLU A 19 -3.23 27.01 -17.42
N CYS A 20 -2.72 27.70 -16.40
CA CYS A 20 -3.37 28.85 -15.78
C CYS A 20 -2.40 30.03 -15.73
N LEU A 21 -2.76 31.12 -16.41
CA LEU A 21 -1.99 32.37 -16.41
C LEU A 21 -2.66 33.38 -15.47
N GLY A 22 -1.94 33.80 -14.42
CA GLY A 22 -2.37 34.88 -13.54
C GLY A 22 -2.36 36.23 -14.26
N VAL A 23 -3.30 37.10 -13.90
CA VAL A 23 -3.41 38.46 -14.46
C VAL A 23 -2.11 39.22 -14.24
N GLU A 24 -1.60 39.92 -15.27
CA GLU A 24 -0.39 40.72 -15.14
C GLU A 24 -0.53 41.84 -14.11
N ILE A 25 0.53 42.09 -13.35
CA ILE A 25 0.56 43.14 -12.33
C ILE A 25 1.17 44.40 -12.95
N PRO A 26 0.48 45.55 -12.94
CA PRO A 26 1.04 46.80 -13.44
C PRO A 26 2.06 47.41 -12.44
N ASN A 27 3.02 48.16 -12.97
CA ASN A 27 3.98 48.98 -12.20
C ASN A 27 4.87 48.17 -11.22
N LEU A 28 5.48 47.08 -11.72
CA LEU A 28 6.51 46.31 -11.01
C LEU A 28 7.85 47.07 -10.84
N ASN A 29 7.97 48.26 -11.42
CA ASN A 29 9.19 49.06 -11.50
C ASN A 29 9.52 49.84 -10.20
N LYS A 30 9.45 49.19 -9.04
CA LYS A 30 9.68 49.80 -7.73
C LYS A 30 10.59 48.94 -6.86
N SER A 31 11.45 49.59 -6.08
CA SER A 31 12.25 48.89 -5.07
C SER A 31 11.38 48.47 -3.89
N LEU A 32 11.85 47.48 -3.13
CA LEU A 32 11.19 47.03 -1.90
C LEU A 32 11.08 48.19 -0.87
N TRP A 33 12.03 49.14 -0.89
CA TRP A 33 11.95 50.34 -0.04
C TRP A 33 10.85 51.32 -0.45
N ASP A 34 10.64 51.54 -1.75
CA ASP A 34 9.60 52.49 -2.23
C ASP A 34 8.19 52.08 -1.79
N ILE A 35 7.97 50.76 -1.69
CA ILE A 35 6.73 50.15 -1.20
C ILE A 35 6.52 50.47 0.28
N PHE A 36 7.53 50.26 1.12
CA PHE A 36 7.47 50.58 2.55
C PHE A 36 7.39 52.08 2.81
N ALA A 37 8.16 52.89 2.09
CA ALA A 37 8.11 54.35 2.18
C ALA A 37 6.72 54.90 1.84
N ALA A 38 6.04 54.33 0.83
CA ALA A 38 4.65 54.70 0.51
C ALA A 38 3.66 54.31 1.62
N ALA A 39 3.79 53.11 2.20
CA ALA A 39 2.97 52.70 3.33
C ALA A 39 3.22 53.57 4.58
N ALA A 40 4.48 53.85 4.88
CA ALA A 40 4.89 54.68 6.02
C ALA A 40 4.46 56.14 5.88
N GLY A 41 4.50 56.70 4.66
CA GLY A 41 3.99 58.05 4.39
C GLY A 41 2.46 58.16 4.50
N LYS A 42 1.73 57.05 4.29
CA LYS A 42 0.26 56.99 4.39
C LYS A 42 -0.23 56.68 5.81
N HIS A 43 0.53 55.91 6.59
CA HIS A 43 0.16 55.39 7.91
C HIS A 43 1.22 55.70 9.01
N PRO A 44 1.78 56.93 9.11
CA PRO A 44 3.00 57.21 9.88
C PRO A 44 2.90 56.94 11.39
N ASP A 45 1.72 57.19 11.97
CA ASP A 45 1.46 57.03 13.40
C ASP A 45 0.86 55.66 13.77
N GLU A 46 0.52 54.83 12.78
CA GLU A 46 0.04 53.47 13.01
C GLU A 46 1.19 52.53 13.39
N GLU A 47 0.87 51.44 14.09
CA GLU A 47 1.85 50.43 14.52
C GLU A 47 2.36 49.64 13.32
N ALA A 48 3.65 49.72 12.99
CA ALA A 48 4.24 48.84 11.98
C ALA A 48 4.56 47.46 12.56
N ILE A 49 4.97 47.42 13.83
CA ILE A 49 5.42 46.19 14.50
C ILE A 49 5.12 46.23 15.99
N CYS A 50 4.68 45.08 16.52
CA CYS A 50 4.69 44.76 17.95
C CYS A 50 5.51 43.48 18.20
N SER A 51 6.46 43.52 19.14
CA SER A 51 7.17 42.33 19.63
C SER A 51 6.80 42.12 21.09
N VAL A 52 6.01 41.07 21.37
CA VAL A 52 5.41 40.84 22.69
C VAL A 52 6.45 40.43 23.74
N TRP A 53 7.54 39.81 23.28
CA TRP A 53 8.61 39.26 24.13
C TRP A 53 9.81 40.22 24.31
N GLN A 54 9.95 41.24 23.48
CA GLN A 54 11.02 42.23 23.60
C GLN A 54 10.57 43.44 24.42
N ALA A 55 11.45 43.90 25.31
CA ALA A 55 11.25 45.14 26.05
C ALA A 55 11.25 46.36 25.12
N SER A 56 10.36 47.32 25.37
CA SER A 56 10.27 48.58 24.63
C SER A 56 11.58 49.37 24.56
N ASP A 57 12.47 49.19 25.54
CA ASP A 57 13.74 49.87 25.73
C ASP A 57 14.98 48.98 25.44
N HIS A 58 14.83 47.77 24.89
CA HIS A 58 15.94 46.83 24.71
C HIS A 58 17.10 47.32 23.82
N LEU A 59 16.89 48.34 22.97
CA LEU A 59 17.95 49.00 22.18
C LEU A 59 18.57 50.22 22.87
N ASN A 60 18.09 50.59 24.06
CA ASN A 60 18.74 51.63 24.87
C ASN A 60 19.90 50.98 25.64
N PRO A 61 21.12 51.53 25.59
CA PRO A 61 22.25 50.99 26.34
C PRO A 61 21.95 51.08 27.83
N GLN A 62 21.90 49.92 28.50
CA GLN A 62 21.72 49.87 29.94
C GLN A 62 22.94 50.51 30.61
N PHE A 63 22.76 51.67 31.23
CA PHE A 63 23.76 52.27 32.12
C PHE A 63 23.97 51.36 33.33
N LYS A 64 24.89 50.40 33.21
CA LYS A 64 25.45 49.68 34.35
C LYS A 64 26.23 50.68 35.20
N LEU A 65 25.55 51.25 36.19
CA LEU A 65 26.15 52.02 37.28
C LEU A 65 27.17 51.14 38.00
N GLY A 66 28.42 51.24 37.58
CA GLY A 66 29.54 50.57 38.23
C GLY A 66 29.62 51.04 39.68
N ARG A 67 29.79 50.09 40.62
CA ARG A 67 30.10 50.40 42.02
C ARG A 67 31.53 50.96 42.13
N GLY A 68 31.69 52.22 41.74
CA GLY A 68 32.86 53.04 41.99
C GLY A 68 32.73 53.78 43.32
N SER A 69 33.70 53.62 44.20
CA SER A 69 33.69 54.20 45.54
C SER A 69 33.99 55.71 45.56
N SER A 70 32.99 56.54 45.86
CA SER A 70 33.17 57.78 46.65
C SER A 70 31.80 58.31 47.11
N GLY A 71 31.69 58.76 48.35
CA GLY A 71 30.39 59.04 48.97
C GLY A 71 29.96 60.51 48.94
N ALA A 72 28.66 60.74 48.80
CA ALA A 72 27.95 61.91 49.32
C ALA A 72 26.50 61.52 49.65
N ARG A 73 25.94 62.10 50.72
CA ARG A 73 24.62 61.75 51.28
C ARG A 73 23.49 62.27 50.39
N THR A 74 22.37 61.53 50.28
CA THR A 74 21.01 62.08 50.49
C THR A 74 20.03 60.99 50.95
N VAL A 75 19.43 61.25 52.11
CA VAL A 75 18.20 60.70 52.75
C VAL A 75 17.48 59.49 52.11
N ALA A 76 17.35 58.42 52.90
CA ALA A 76 16.35 57.37 52.70
C ALA A 76 15.00 57.78 53.30
N VAL A 77 13.90 57.43 52.62
CA VAL A 77 12.59 57.23 53.25
C VAL A 77 12.31 55.74 53.22
N VAL A 78 12.15 55.16 54.40
CA VAL A 78 11.94 53.73 54.62
C VAL A 78 10.49 53.36 54.29
N ASN A 79 10.28 52.23 53.62
CA ASN A 79 9.10 51.42 53.85
C ASN A 79 9.53 49.96 53.98
N ASN A 80 9.24 49.37 55.15
CA ASN A 80 9.66 48.02 55.50
C ASN A 80 8.81 46.98 54.78
N ASN A 81 9.45 45.94 54.25
CA ASN A 81 9.10 44.54 54.50
C ASN A 81 10.09 43.62 53.76
N GLU A 82 11.09 43.12 54.50
CA GLU A 82 11.94 42.02 54.05
C GLU A 82 11.29 40.67 54.44
N ASN A 83 11.14 39.77 53.46
CA ASN A 83 11.10 38.29 53.53
C ASN A 83 10.13 37.65 52.52
N GLU A 84 10.31 37.94 51.22
CA GLU A 84 10.02 36.99 50.15
C GLU A 84 11.19 37.00 49.15
N PRO A 85 11.56 35.86 48.53
CA PRO A 85 12.46 35.86 47.38
C PRO A 85 11.78 36.62 46.24
N SER A 86 12.38 37.74 45.83
CA SER A 86 11.80 38.65 44.85
C SER A 86 11.53 37.95 43.52
N LYS A 87 10.24 37.78 43.18
CA LYS A 87 9.80 37.40 41.84
C LYS A 87 10.40 38.39 40.82
N PRO A 88 11.01 37.94 39.71
CA PRO A 88 11.41 38.83 38.63
C PRO A 88 10.15 39.30 37.89
N GLY A 89 9.54 40.38 38.41
CA GLY A 89 8.20 40.83 38.04
C GLY A 89 8.10 42.35 37.95
N LEU A 90 8.77 42.92 36.94
CA LEU A 90 8.48 44.25 36.38
C LEU A 90 8.54 44.07 34.87
N SER A 91 7.42 43.65 34.26
CA SER A 91 7.35 43.49 32.82
C SER A 91 7.42 44.87 32.16
N SER A 92 8.55 45.17 31.53
CA SER A 92 8.65 46.23 30.52
C SER A 92 7.50 46.10 29.53
N ALA A 93 6.92 47.22 29.10
CA ALA A 93 5.91 47.19 28.05
C ALA A 93 6.46 46.48 26.80
N PRO A 94 5.62 45.71 26.07
CA PRO A 94 6.06 45.07 24.84
C PRO A 94 6.49 46.12 23.84
N LEU A 95 7.52 45.82 23.06
CA LEU A 95 8.00 46.73 22.04
C LEU A 95 6.93 46.99 20.99
N ARG A 96 6.73 48.28 20.66
CA ARG A 96 5.94 48.74 19.53
C ARG A 96 6.72 49.83 18.81
N TRP A 97 6.78 49.77 17.49
CA TRP A 97 7.24 50.90 16.66
C TRP A 97 6.15 51.29 15.66
N THR A 98 5.92 52.59 15.53
CA THR A 98 5.08 53.11 14.43
C THR A 98 5.83 53.03 13.10
N TYR A 99 5.12 53.18 11.98
CA TYR A 99 5.75 53.30 10.67
C TYR A 99 6.80 54.41 10.61
N SER A 100 6.50 55.61 11.13
CA SER A 100 7.47 56.71 11.17
C SER A 100 8.70 56.37 12.03
N GLN A 101 8.52 55.67 13.15
CA GLN A 101 9.65 55.27 14.01
C GLN A 101 10.52 54.21 13.32
N LEU A 102 9.92 53.22 12.68
CA LEU A 102 10.65 52.18 11.93
C LEU A 102 11.38 52.78 10.72
N PHE A 103 10.73 53.67 9.97
CA PHE A 103 11.31 54.41 8.85
C PHE A 103 12.54 55.22 9.28
N GLN A 104 12.43 56.02 10.35
CA GLN A 104 13.54 56.82 10.88
C GLN A 104 14.70 55.96 11.38
N LYS A 105 14.42 54.83 12.04
CA LYS A 105 15.44 53.87 12.48
C LYS A 105 16.16 53.23 11.29
N ALA A 106 15.41 52.84 10.25
CA ALA A 106 15.96 52.24 9.04
C ALA A 106 16.82 53.24 8.24
N GLU A 107 16.37 54.47 8.01
CA GLU A 107 17.17 55.54 7.40
C GLU A 107 18.48 55.78 8.18
N SER A 108 18.38 55.91 9.51
CA SER A 108 19.54 56.22 10.36
C SER A 108 20.59 55.10 10.35
N LEU A 109 20.15 53.84 10.45
CA LEU A 109 21.06 52.68 10.42
C LEU A 109 21.60 52.41 9.01
N ALA A 110 20.82 52.65 7.95
CA ALA A 110 21.28 52.59 6.58
C ALA A 110 22.35 53.65 6.29
N PHE A 111 22.15 54.90 6.73
CA PHE A 111 23.16 55.95 6.65
C PHE A 111 24.43 55.58 7.42
N TRP A 112 24.30 55.00 8.62
CA TRP A 112 25.46 54.54 9.40
C TRP A 112 26.26 53.45 8.68
N LEU A 113 25.60 52.45 8.10
CA LEU A 113 26.26 51.42 7.29
C LEU A 113 26.95 52.05 6.06
N GLN A 114 26.30 53.02 5.40
CA GLN A 114 26.91 53.75 4.27
C GLN A 114 28.20 54.47 4.67
N GLN A 115 28.23 55.14 5.83
CA GLN A 115 29.43 55.79 6.37
C GLN A 115 30.54 54.80 6.76
N ASN A 116 30.20 53.54 7.07
CA ASN A 116 31.15 52.45 7.29
C ASN A 116 31.51 51.71 5.97
N GLY A 117 31.21 52.32 4.81
CA GLY A 117 31.62 51.84 3.50
C GLY A 117 30.74 50.73 2.92
N CYS A 118 29.53 50.52 3.44
CA CYS A 118 28.56 49.57 2.89
C CYS A 118 27.74 50.21 1.75
N THR A 119 27.69 49.56 0.59
CA THR A 119 27.08 50.13 -0.63
C THR A 119 26.19 49.13 -1.39
N LYS A 120 25.42 49.62 -2.38
CA LYS A 120 24.61 48.81 -3.31
C LYS A 120 25.40 47.59 -3.81
N GLY A 121 24.76 46.42 -3.81
CA GLY A 121 25.32 45.17 -4.35
C GLY A 121 26.06 44.27 -3.35
N GLY A 122 26.41 44.76 -2.15
CA GLY A 122 26.87 43.89 -1.06
C GLY A 122 25.70 43.17 -0.38
N ASN A 123 25.91 41.96 0.14
CA ASN A 123 24.87 41.21 0.86
C ASN A 123 24.85 41.54 2.37
N LEU A 124 23.65 41.72 2.94
CA LEU A 124 23.43 41.87 4.38
C LEU A 124 22.90 40.55 4.94
N VAL A 125 23.76 39.79 5.62
CA VAL A 125 23.44 38.47 6.17
C VAL A 125 23.13 38.58 7.65
N ALA A 126 22.00 38.01 8.08
CA ALA A 126 21.49 38.16 9.45
C ALA A 126 21.02 36.83 10.05
N PHE A 127 21.75 36.35 11.06
CA PHE A 127 21.37 35.21 11.90
C PHE A 127 20.52 35.72 13.07
N VAL A 128 19.22 35.93 12.83
CA VAL A 128 18.31 36.61 13.77
C VAL A 128 16.97 35.87 13.91
N TRP A 129 16.42 35.87 15.13
CA TRP A 129 15.10 35.29 15.47
C TRP A 129 13.92 36.14 14.96
N ASN A 130 12.69 35.71 15.27
CA ASN A 130 11.48 36.50 15.06
C ASN A 130 11.46 37.75 15.98
N SER A 131 12.06 38.85 15.51
CA SER A 131 12.34 40.05 16.32
C SER A 131 12.19 41.38 15.56
N ALA A 132 12.21 42.48 16.31
CA ALA A 132 12.15 43.83 15.75
C ALA A 132 13.40 44.22 14.95
N GLU A 133 14.56 43.68 15.31
CA GLU A 133 15.82 43.86 14.60
C GLU A 133 15.81 43.17 13.24
N TRP A 134 15.18 42.01 13.10
CA TRP A 134 14.99 41.37 11.78
C TRP A 134 14.23 42.30 10.81
N VAL A 135 13.16 42.94 11.30
CA VAL A 135 12.38 43.93 10.54
C VAL A 135 13.22 45.16 10.20
N LEU A 136 13.99 45.66 11.16
CA LEU A 136 14.90 46.79 10.94
C LEU A 136 15.93 46.47 9.85
N PHE A 137 16.57 45.30 9.91
CA PHE A 137 17.61 44.93 8.94
C PHE A 137 17.08 44.62 7.54
N LEU A 138 15.87 44.06 7.41
CA LEU A 138 15.17 43.94 6.12
C LEU A 138 15.02 45.31 5.45
N TRP A 139 14.52 46.30 6.20
CA TRP A 139 14.26 47.63 5.65
C TRP A 139 15.54 48.45 5.43
N VAL A 140 16.57 48.27 6.25
CA VAL A 140 17.91 48.83 6.04
C VAL A 140 18.56 48.26 4.77
N ALA A 141 18.46 46.95 4.54
CA ALA A 141 18.98 46.30 3.34
C ALA A 141 18.26 46.80 2.08
N ALA A 142 16.92 46.84 2.11
CA ALA A 142 16.10 47.41 1.04
C ALA A 142 16.47 48.87 0.75
N ARG A 143 16.69 49.69 1.81
CA ARG A 143 17.10 51.09 1.69
C ARG A 143 18.44 51.29 1.00
N LEU A 144 19.39 50.40 1.25
CA LEU A 144 20.74 50.40 0.66
C LEU A 144 20.79 49.72 -0.72
N ARG A 145 19.68 49.11 -1.19
CA ARG A 145 19.67 48.18 -2.33
C ARG A 145 20.74 47.09 -2.19
N MET A 146 20.80 46.52 -0.99
CA MET A 146 21.59 45.35 -0.62
C MET A 146 20.64 44.16 -0.48
N PRO A 147 20.93 42.98 -1.05
CA PRO A 147 20.07 41.82 -0.84
C PRO A 147 20.11 41.39 0.63
N PHE A 148 18.93 41.26 1.24
CA PHE A 148 18.80 40.80 2.62
C PHE A 148 18.83 39.26 2.68
N VAL A 149 19.64 38.71 3.58
CA VAL A 149 19.79 37.25 3.74
C VAL A 149 19.49 36.86 5.18
N PRO A 150 18.22 36.62 5.54
CA PRO A 150 17.86 36.12 6.86
C PRO A 150 18.16 34.61 6.97
N LEU A 151 18.79 34.20 8.06
CA LEU A 151 19.22 32.82 8.34
C LEU A 151 18.83 32.39 9.75
N ASP A 152 18.64 31.08 9.96
CA ASP A 152 18.38 30.48 11.28
C ASP A 152 19.61 30.63 12.19
N PRO A 153 19.50 31.28 13.36
CA PRO A 153 20.62 31.38 14.31
C PRO A 153 21.25 30.05 14.73
N ARG A 154 20.51 28.93 14.77
CA ARG A 154 21.09 27.60 15.07
C ARG A 154 22.07 27.14 13.99
N SER A 155 21.85 27.54 12.74
CA SER A 155 22.72 27.15 11.63
C SER A 155 24.10 27.82 11.67
N LEU A 156 24.29 28.77 12.60
CA LEU A 156 25.57 29.41 12.88
C LEU A 156 26.62 28.45 13.45
N GLU A 157 26.19 27.34 14.07
CA GLU A 157 27.08 26.28 14.58
C GLU A 157 27.32 25.16 13.55
N THR A 158 26.34 24.85 12.71
CA THR A 158 26.38 23.68 11.81
C THR A 158 26.82 24.00 10.38
N ASP A 159 26.28 25.06 9.78
CA ASP A 159 26.32 25.30 8.33
C ASP A 159 26.78 26.72 7.97
N ALA A 160 27.19 27.54 8.95
CA ALA A 160 27.54 28.94 8.76
C ALA A 160 28.47 29.19 7.57
N MET A 161 29.57 28.43 7.49
CA MET A 161 30.56 28.60 6.43
C MET A 161 29.99 28.30 5.03
N HIS A 162 29.00 27.41 4.90
CA HIS A 162 28.31 27.17 3.62
C HIS A 162 27.53 28.41 3.17
N TYR A 163 26.68 28.95 4.05
CA TYR A 163 25.92 30.17 3.75
C TYR A 163 26.82 31.37 3.48
N LEU A 164 27.85 31.57 4.29
CA LEU A 164 28.76 32.71 4.19
C LEU A 164 29.67 32.62 2.93
N ASN A 165 30.04 31.41 2.51
CA ASN A 165 30.75 31.19 1.25
C ASN A 165 29.87 31.37 0.01
N LEU A 166 28.55 31.12 0.10
CA LEU A 166 27.63 31.38 -1.01
C LEU A 166 27.20 32.85 -1.11
N THR A 167 27.18 33.57 0.01
CA THR A 167 26.62 34.93 0.09
C THR A 167 27.65 36.04 0.17
N HIS A 168 28.89 35.76 0.57
CA HIS A 168 29.96 36.76 0.68
C HIS A 168 29.50 38.07 1.39
N PRO A 169 29.09 38.00 2.68
CA PRO A 169 28.50 39.14 3.38
C PRO A 169 29.41 40.36 3.42
N GLU A 170 28.83 41.50 3.06
CA GLU A 170 29.44 42.80 3.31
C GLU A 170 29.13 43.27 4.74
N VAL A 171 27.92 42.97 5.20
CA VAL A 171 27.43 43.17 6.57
C VAL A 171 26.99 41.82 7.15
N LEU A 172 27.45 41.50 8.35
CA LEU A 172 27.05 40.29 9.08
C LEU A 172 26.42 40.66 10.44
N VAL A 173 25.21 40.16 10.70
CA VAL A 173 24.48 40.35 11.95
C VAL A 173 24.30 39.01 12.67
N VAL A 174 24.60 38.97 13.98
CA VAL A 174 24.40 37.80 14.86
C VAL A 174 23.78 38.22 16.19
N LEU A 175 23.22 37.25 16.91
CA LEU A 175 22.54 37.49 18.19
C LEU A 175 23.46 38.07 19.28
N ASN A 176 24.63 37.46 19.49
CA ASN A 176 25.51 37.79 20.63
C ASN A 176 27.01 37.47 20.35
N SER A 177 27.87 37.94 21.26
CA SER A 177 29.34 37.74 21.21
C SER A 177 29.80 36.29 21.40
N ASP A 178 28.98 35.41 21.96
CA ASP A 178 29.42 34.04 22.26
C ASP A 178 29.62 33.22 20.98
N THR A 179 28.85 33.56 19.93
CA THR A 179 28.93 32.93 18.59
C THR A 179 30.18 33.31 17.78
N LEU A 180 30.97 34.28 18.26
CA LEU A 180 32.12 34.82 17.53
C LEU A 180 33.27 33.84 17.38
N ALA A 181 33.37 32.83 18.24
CA ALA A 181 34.38 31.79 18.16
C ALA A 181 34.31 31.02 16.82
N THR A 182 33.11 30.71 16.34
CA THR A 182 32.85 29.99 15.09
C THR A 182 33.19 30.84 13.85
N LEU A 183 33.21 32.16 13.98
CA LEU A 183 33.40 33.12 12.89
C LEU A 183 34.85 33.64 12.77
N LYS A 184 35.80 33.11 13.58
CA LYS A 184 37.20 33.58 13.64
C LYS A 184 37.97 33.51 12.31
N GLY A 185 37.54 32.68 11.36
CA GLY A 185 38.16 32.55 10.03
C GLY A 185 37.65 33.54 8.96
N LEU A 186 36.61 34.34 9.24
CA LEU A 186 36.11 35.31 8.28
C LEU A 186 36.94 36.59 8.30
N HIS A 187 37.73 36.79 7.25
CA HIS A 187 38.58 37.99 7.07
C HIS A 187 37.99 39.03 6.11
N LYS A 188 36.92 38.71 5.36
CA LYS A 188 36.33 39.55 4.29
C LYS A 188 34.88 39.98 4.59
N VAL A 189 34.66 40.66 5.70
CA VAL A 189 33.35 41.28 6.06
C VAL A 189 33.64 42.71 6.54
N LYS A 190 33.00 43.73 5.96
CA LYS A 190 33.26 45.14 6.27
C LYS A 190 32.75 45.51 7.66
N VAL A 191 31.49 45.18 7.94
CA VAL A 191 30.80 45.55 9.20
C VAL A 191 30.19 44.31 9.85
N ARG A 192 30.36 44.18 11.16
CA ARG A 192 29.83 43.06 11.94
C ARG A 192 29.05 43.59 13.13
N ILE A 193 27.81 43.13 13.30
CA ILE A 193 26.89 43.65 14.31
C ILE A 193 26.42 42.51 15.21
N SER A 194 26.57 42.70 16.52
CA SER A 194 25.93 41.89 17.55
C SER A 194 24.65 42.60 18.01
N LEU A 195 23.55 41.85 18.18
CA LEU A 195 22.34 42.41 18.78
C LEU A 195 22.51 42.67 20.28
N SER A 196 23.33 41.86 20.97
CA SER A 196 23.76 42.13 22.35
C SER A 196 24.93 43.10 22.42
N ASP A 197 25.14 43.69 23.60
CA ASP A 197 26.41 44.35 23.93
C ASP A 197 27.60 43.40 23.83
N ILE A 198 28.77 43.97 23.51
CA ILE A 198 30.05 43.30 23.28
C ILE A 198 31.16 43.96 24.10
N SER A 199 32.25 43.23 24.34
CA SER A 199 33.45 43.79 24.99
C SER A 199 34.25 44.68 24.02
N HIS A 200 34.97 45.69 24.54
CA HIS A 200 35.65 46.68 23.69
C HIS A 200 36.86 46.15 22.89
N ASP A 201 37.35 44.93 23.15
CA ASP A 201 38.56 44.40 22.52
C ASP A 201 38.31 43.55 21.25
N GLU A 202 37.04 43.34 20.86
CA GLU A 202 36.68 42.53 19.69
C GLU A 202 36.74 43.32 18.38
N ARG A 203 37.89 43.22 17.69
CA ARG A 203 38.17 43.97 16.44
C ARG A 203 37.06 43.81 15.40
N ASN A 204 36.54 44.95 14.95
CA ASN A 204 35.53 45.13 13.90
C ASN A 204 34.12 44.58 14.22
N TRP A 205 33.79 44.41 15.51
CA TRP A 205 32.41 44.17 15.97
C TRP A 205 31.79 45.44 16.56
N HIS A 206 30.48 45.58 16.38
CA HIS A 206 29.68 46.68 16.89
C HIS A 206 28.43 46.16 17.61
N SER A 207 28.08 46.75 18.77
CA SER A 207 26.82 46.48 19.47
C SER A 207 25.69 47.31 18.85
N LEU A 208 24.57 46.68 18.49
CA LEU A 208 23.42 47.40 17.95
C LEU A 208 22.85 48.44 18.93
N PRO A 209 22.61 48.16 20.23
CA PRO A 209 22.25 49.20 21.20
C PRO A 209 23.22 50.39 21.24
N GLN A 210 24.53 50.16 21.10
CA GLN A 210 25.53 51.22 21.05
C GLN A 210 25.50 52.02 19.75
N ILE A 211 25.19 51.40 18.61
CA ILE A 211 24.94 52.13 17.36
C ILE A 211 23.67 52.99 17.53
N MET A 212 22.54 52.37 17.90
CA MET A 212 21.23 53.02 17.96
C MET A 212 21.17 54.20 18.94
N SER A 213 21.95 54.18 20.03
CA SER A 213 22.07 55.30 20.97
C SER A 213 22.92 56.48 20.49
N ARG A 214 23.79 56.26 19.49
CA ARG A 214 24.64 57.31 18.89
C ARG A 214 24.02 57.93 17.64
N LEU A 215 23.00 57.28 17.06
CA LEU A 215 22.25 57.82 15.94
C LEU A 215 21.33 58.94 16.42
N SER A 216 21.73 60.19 16.14
CA SER A 216 20.86 61.35 16.33
C SER A 216 19.77 61.37 15.26
N ILE A 217 18.53 61.64 15.68
CA ILE A 217 17.39 61.85 14.77
C ILE A 217 17.59 63.21 14.09
N GLY A 218 18.32 63.20 12.96
CA GLY A 218 18.65 64.39 12.19
C GLY A 218 18.68 64.08 10.69
N SER A 219 18.09 64.97 9.90
CA SER A 219 17.91 64.81 8.46
C SER A 219 19.22 64.99 7.67
N SER A 220 20.10 63.99 7.73
CA SER A 220 21.24 63.90 6.80
C SER A 220 20.78 63.33 5.46
N LEU A 221 21.05 64.05 4.38
CA LEU A 221 20.71 63.64 3.02
C LEU A 221 21.45 62.36 2.64
N PHE A 222 20.71 61.24 2.59
CA PHE A 222 21.18 59.98 2.06
C PHE A 222 21.35 60.09 0.54
N ALA A 223 22.60 60.11 0.06
CA ALA A 223 22.89 59.99 -1.35
C ALA A 223 22.83 58.51 -1.76
N LEU A 224 21.86 58.13 -2.61
CA LEU A 224 21.89 56.82 -3.27
C LEU A 224 23.16 56.75 -4.15
N PRO A 225 23.95 55.66 -4.09
CA PRO A 225 25.03 55.44 -5.05
C PRO A 225 24.49 55.48 -6.49
N ASN A 226 25.27 56.06 -7.41
CA ASN A 226 24.86 56.41 -8.79
C ASN A 226 23.91 55.41 -9.46
N GLU A 227 22.93 55.97 -10.17
CA GLU A 227 21.99 55.25 -11.03
C GLU A 227 22.70 54.65 -12.25
N ASP A 228 23.20 53.42 -12.13
CA ASP A 228 23.66 52.65 -13.28
C ASP A 228 23.15 51.18 -13.29
N SER A 229 22.92 50.75 -14.54
CA SER A 229 22.65 49.44 -15.15
C SER A 229 21.41 48.60 -14.80
N VAL A 230 20.84 48.61 -13.58
CA VAL A 230 19.68 47.74 -13.24
C VAL A 230 18.42 48.56 -13.06
N ALA A 231 17.34 48.19 -13.78
CA ALA A 231 16.06 48.88 -13.70
C ALA A 231 15.42 48.67 -12.31
N PRO A 232 14.75 49.69 -11.72
CA PRO A 232 14.03 49.53 -10.46
C PRO A 232 13.03 48.36 -10.56
N GLY A 233 13.01 47.49 -9.56
CA GLY A 233 12.22 46.26 -9.56
C GLY A 233 13.03 45.02 -9.96
N GLU A 234 14.11 45.15 -10.73
CA GLU A 234 14.97 44.02 -11.13
C GLU A 234 16.13 43.78 -10.16
N GLU A 235 16.40 44.69 -9.21
CA GLU A 235 17.44 44.48 -8.22
C GLU A 235 17.11 43.33 -7.26
N LEU A 236 18.13 42.55 -6.89
CA LEU A 236 18.02 41.52 -5.86
C LEU A 236 17.70 42.17 -4.50
N ALA A 237 16.57 41.77 -3.91
CA ALA A 237 16.05 42.32 -2.67
C ALA A 237 16.20 41.35 -1.49
N VAL A 238 15.98 40.05 -1.70
CA VAL A 238 16.05 39.03 -0.65
C VAL A 238 16.68 37.75 -1.20
N ILE A 239 17.62 37.15 -0.47
CA ILE A 239 18.11 35.80 -0.76
C ILE A 239 17.64 34.89 0.36
N LEU A 240 16.82 33.90 0.00
CA LEU A 240 16.32 32.89 0.94
C LEU A 240 16.92 31.52 0.62
N PHE A 241 17.03 30.67 1.63
CA PHE A 241 17.63 29.35 1.46
C PHE A 241 16.59 28.23 1.52
N THR A 242 16.71 27.26 0.61
CA THR A 242 15.91 26.04 0.65
C THR A 242 16.22 25.25 1.93
N SER A 243 15.25 24.49 2.45
CA SER A 243 15.34 23.85 3.77
C SER A 243 16.33 22.68 3.90
N GLY A 244 17.22 22.46 2.92
CA GLY A 244 18.27 21.44 2.97
C GLY A 244 17.76 20.00 3.18
N THR A 245 16.56 19.68 2.68
CA THR A 245 15.95 18.35 2.90
C THR A 245 16.49 17.28 1.97
N THR A 246 17.03 17.65 0.79
CA THR A 246 17.60 16.71 -0.20
C THR A 246 19.06 16.97 -0.57
N SER A 247 19.62 18.11 -0.18
CA SER A 247 21.00 18.55 -0.48
C SER A 247 21.42 19.58 0.56
N LEU A 248 22.63 20.15 0.44
CA LEU A 248 22.95 21.41 1.10
C LEU A 248 21.93 22.51 0.69
N PRO A 249 21.62 23.48 1.58
CA PRO A 249 20.73 24.60 1.28
C PRO A 249 21.16 25.38 0.05
N LYS A 250 20.21 25.66 -0.85
CA LYS A 250 20.42 26.43 -2.10
C LYS A 250 19.90 27.84 -1.93
N GLY A 251 20.67 28.83 -2.39
CA GLY A 251 20.26 30.24 -2.36
C GLY A 251 19.28 30.56 -3.48
N CYS A 252 18.14 31.14 -3.13
CA CYS A 252 17.06 31.59 -4.01
C CYS A 252 17.09 33.13 -4.07
N PRO A 253 17.68 33.74 -5.11
CA PRO A 253 17.81 35.19 -5.23
C PRO A 253 16.50 35.79 -5.77
N HIS A 254 15.72 36.43 -4.90
CA HIS A 254 14.50 37.16 -5.27
C HIS A 254 14.80 38.62 -5.60
N THR A 255 14.33 39.06 -6.75
CA THR A 255 14.25 40.48 -7.13
C THR A 255 13.16 41.20 -6.33
N ALA A 256 13.19 42.54 -6.31
CA ALA A 256 12.10 43.34 -5.77
C ALA A 256 10.75 43.03 -6.47
N SER A 257 10.76 42.81 -7.80
CA SER A 257 9.61 42.36 -8.58
C SER A 257 9.08 41.00 -8.14
N ASN A 258 9.96 40.03 -7.80
CA ASN A 258 9.52 38.73 -7.29
C ASN A 258 8.73 38.86 -5.99
N ILE A 259 9.29 39.60 -5.02
CA ILE A 259 8.66 39.82 -3.72
C ILE A 259 7.37 40.63 -3.86
N TRP A 260 7.35 41.66 -4.69
CA TRP A 260 6.16 42.48 -4.92
C TRP A 260 5.05 41.73 -5.67
N SER A 261 5.39 40.91 -6.67
CA SER A 261 4.43 40.05 -7.37
C SER A 261 3.79 39.04 -6.42
N ALA A 262 4.62 38.36 -5.60
CA ALA A 262 4.15 37.38 -4.62
C ALA A 262 3.30 38.00 -3.49
N THR A 263 3.55 39.26 -3.14
CA THR A 263 2.80 40.00 -2.10
C THR A 263 1.74 40.93 -2.68
N TYR A 264 1.41 40.79 -3.96
CA TYR A 264 0.34 41.54 -4.58
C TYR A 264 -1.00 41.15 -3.97
N ASP A 265 -1.81 42.16 -3.64
CA ASP A 265 -3.06 41.94 -2.92
C ASP A 265 -4.16 41.43 -3.88
N TYR A 266 -4.26 40.11 -3.97
CA TYR A 266 -5.28 39.40 -4.74
C TYR A 266 -6.61 39.28 -4.00
N ASP A 267 -6.60 39.41 -2.67
CA ASP A 267 -7.76 39.27 -1.77
C ASP A 267 -7.83 40.48 -0.81
N PRO A 268 -8.18 41.68 -1.32
CA PRO A 268 -8.12 42.90 -0.55
C PRO A 268 -9.06 42.93 0.64
N VAL A 269 -8.53 43.25 1.82
CA VAL A 269 -9.34 43.59 2.99
C VAL A 269 -9.51 45.09 3.06
N ALA A 270 -10.71 45.59 2.72
CA ALA A 270 -11.07 46.95 3.08
C ALA A 270 -11.11 47.07 4.62
N ARG A 271 -10.20 47.88 5.18
CA ARG A 271 -10.19 48.21 6.62
C ARG A 271 -11.56 48.74 7.03
N LYS A 272 -12.30 47.98 7.84
CA LYS A 272 -13.57 48.43 8.40
C LYS A 272 -13.30 49.46 9.50
N ASP A 273 -14.03 50.57 9.46
CA ASP A 273 -14.14 51.57 10.53
C ASP A 273 -12.80 52.07 11.12
N GLY A 274 -11.78 52.19 10.27
CA GLY A 274 -10.44 52.67 10.66
C GLY A 274 -9.61 51.70 11.51
N GLN A 275 -10.08 50.47 11.75
CA GLN A 275 -9.29 49.49 12.49
C GLN A 275 -8.13 48.95 11.66
N GLN A 276 -6.93 48.99 12.23
CA GLN A 276 -5.72 48.45 11.62
C GLN A 276 -5.72 46.92 11.74
N HIS A 277 -5.46 46.22 10.63
CA HIS A 277 -5.25 44.77 10.67
C HIS A 277 -3.93 44.41 11.35
N LYS A 278 -3.90 43.23 11.96
CA LYS A 278 -2.77 42.67 12.70
C LYS A 278 -2.48 41.24 12.26
N TRP A 279 -1.23 41.02 11.87
CA TRP A 279 -0.70 39.76 11.36
C TRP A 279 0.20 39.11 12.41
N LEU A 280 -0.17 37.90 12.88
CA LEU A 280 0.68 37.14 13.80
C LEU A 280 1.72 36.33 13.03
N ILE A 281 2.99 36.66 13.22
CA ILE A 281 4.12 35.98 12.57
C ILE A 281 4.81 35.07 13.58
N GLN A 282 4.15 33.95 13.84
CA GLN A 282 4.66 32.83 14.64
C GLN A 282 5.56 31.86 13.84
N THR A 283 5.59 32.01 12.51
CA THR A 283 6.43 31.20 11.61
C THR A 283 7.81 31.86 11.41
N PRO A 284 8.89 31.10 11.15
CA PRO A 284 10.23 31.68 11.26
C PRO A 284 10.62 32.61 10.09
N VAL A 285 11.19 33.76 10.43
CA VAL A 285 11.41 34.90 9.52
C VAL A 285 12.46 34.71 8.42
N TRP A 286 13.24 33.61 8.44
CA TRP A 286 14.12 33.20 7.34
C TRP A 286 13.42 32.32 6.28
N HIS A 287 12.09 32.20 6.32
CA HIS A 287 11.29 31.53 5.29
C HIS A 287 10.36 32.48 4.55
N ILE A 288 10.21 32.25 3.24
CA ILE A 288 9.38 33.07 2.34
C ILE A 288 7.93 33.21 2.81
N PHE A 289 7.39 32.21 3.52
CA PHE A 289 6.02 32.26 4.07
C PHE A 289 5.86 33.32 5.19
N ALA A 290 6.90 33.56 5.99
CA ALA A 290 6.91 34.65 6.97
C ALA A 290 7.18 35.99 6.27
N VAL A 291 8.20 36.04 5.41
CA VAL A 291 8.60 37.23 4.63
C VAL A 291 7.41 37.79 3.83
N GLY A 292 6.74 36.94 3.05
CA GLY A 292 5.59 37.33 2.22
C GLY A 292 4.42 37.87 3.04
N GLN A 293 4.10 37.26 4.19
CA GLN A 293 3.04 37.75 5.07
C GLN A 293 3.40 39.07 5.77
N THR A 294 4.66 39.25 6.20
CA THR A 294 5.09 40.54 6.76
C THR A 294 4.97 41.67 5.74
N ILE A 295 5.45 41.44 4.51
CA ILE A 295 5.46 42.45 3.45
C ILE A 295 4.05 42.71 2.92
N ARG A 296 3.20 41.68 2.75
CA ARG A 296 1.76 41.87 2.45
C ARG A 296 1.08 42.69 3.55
N GLY A 297 1.31 42.37 4.82
CA GLY A 297 0.77 43.13 5.94
C GLY A 297 1.17 44.61 5.87
N TRP A 298 2.45 44.90 5.71
CA TRP A 298 2.94 46.29 5.68
C TRP A 298 2.52 47.09 4.46
N ARG A 299 2.35 46.45 3.29
CA ARG A 299 1.85 47.09 2.06
C ARG A 299 0.52 47.83 2.29
N ASP A 300 -0.38 47.22 3.06
CA ASP A 300 -1.71 47.77 3.38
C ASP A 300 -1.73 48.52 4.74
N GLY A 301 -0.55 48.84 5.26
CA GLY A 301 -0.34 49.56 6.52
C GLY A 301 -0.65 48.75 7.78
N SER A 302 -0.74 47.42 7.72
CA SER A 302 -1.06 46.56 8.87
C SER A 302 0.08 46.51 9.90
N SER A 303 -0.20 46.06 11.12
CA SER A 303 0.82 45.74 12.13
C SER A 303 1.28 44.28 12.03
N VAL A 304 2.59 44.06 12.14
CA VAL A 304 3.22 42.74 12.28
C VAL A 304 3.48 42.43 13.74
N VAL A 305 2.99 41.28 14.24
CA VAL A 305 3.10 40.89 15.64
C VAL A 305 3.95 39.63 15.81
N PHE A 306 5.04 39.73 16.56
CA PHE A 306 5.86 38.60 16.99
C PHE A 306 5.50 38.17 18.42
N PRO A 307 5.00 36.93 18.64
CA PRO A 307 4.64 36.46 19.98
C PRO A 307 5.87 36.10 20.83
N ALA A 308 6.88 35.50 20.21
CA ALA A 308 8.11 34.99 20.84
C ALA A 308 9.24 34.90 19.78
N GLU A 309 10.48 34.70 20.21
CA GLU A 309 11.66 34.52 19.32
C GLU A 309 11.57 33.26 18.44
N LYS A 310 10.87 32.24 18.94
CA LYS A 310 10.61 30.93 18.34
C LYS A 310 9.12 30.62 18.48
N PHE A 311 8.63 29.58 17.81
CA PHE A 311 7.24 29.17 18.03
C PHE A 311 7.04 28.69 19.49
N ASP A 312 6.18 29.41 20.21
CA ASP A 312 5.69 29.07 21.54
C ASP A 312 4.16 29.15 21.53
N VAL A 313 3.50 28.08 21.95
CA VAL A 313 2.03 27.94 21.89
C VAL A 313 1.37 28.95 22.83
N THR A 314 1.89 29.10 24.04
CA THR A 314 1.35 29.97 25.10
C THR A 314 1.47 31.44 24.71
N ALA A 315 2.64 31.86 24.24
CA ALA A 315 2.88 33.21 23.76
C ALA A 315 2.01 33.54 22.53
N SER A 316 1.81 32.57 21.63
CA SER A 316 0.95 32.72 20.45
C SER A 316 -0.51 32.87 20.84
N LEU A 317 -1.04 32.08 21.78
CA LEU A 317 -2.41 32.22 22.32
C LEU A 317 -2.61 33.56 23.02
N ARG A 318 -1.65 33.99 23.85
CA ARG A 318 -1.71 35.28 24.53
C ARG A 318 -1.65 36.43 23.51
N ALA A 319 -0.83 36.34 22.47
CA ALA A 319 -0.80 37.33 21.40
C ALA A 319 -2.14 37.36 20.62
N LEU A 320 -2.67 36.21 20.22
CA LEU A 320 -3.96 36.07 19.52
C LEU A 320 -5.09 36.83 20.24
N GLN A 321 -5.21 36.60 21.55
CA GLN A 321 -6.24 37.22 22.38
C GLN A 321 -5.92 38.68 22.74
N GLN A 322 -4.73 38.96 23.29
CA GLN A 322 -4.42 40.28 23.88
C GLN A 322 -4.08 41.35 22.85
N GLN A 323 -3.64 40.96 21.64
CA GLN A 323 -3.33 41.92 20.57
C GLN A 323 -4.49 42.14 19.60
N ASN A 324 -5.59 41.37 19.72
CA ASN A 324 -6.68 41.29 18.74
C ASN A 324 -6.16 40.95 17.34
N ILE A 325 -5.50 39.80 17.21
CA ILE A 325 -4.96 39.35 15.92
C ILE A 325 -6.10 39.06 14.94
N THR A 326 -5.93 39.53 13.71
CA THR A 326 -6.91 39.39 12.63
C THR A 326 -6.49 38.39 11.55
N HIS A 327 -5.19 38.27 11.31
CA HIS A 327 -4.60 37.45 10.25
C HIS A 327 -3.52 36.53 10.85
N VAL A 328 -3.55 35.25 10.50
CA VAL A 328 -2.58 34.24 10.95
C VAL A 328 -2.10 33.40 9.77
N GLY A 329 -0.79 33.23 9.66
CA GLY A 329 -0.19 32.15 8.89
C GLY A 329 0.10 30.94 9.78
N ALA A 330 -0.30 29.75 9.34
CA ALA A 330 -0.04 28.51 10.07
C ALA A 330 0.22 27.30 9.16
N VAL A 331 0.86 26.28 9.70
CA VAL A 331 0.74 24.90 9.22
C VAL A 331 -0.27 24.17 10.11
N PRO A 332 -0.94 23.08 9.65
CA PRO A 332 -1.96 22.38 10.43
C PRO A 332 -1.51 21.94 11.83
N LEU A 333 -0.24 21.55 11.99
CA LEU A 333 0.33 21.17 13.29
C LEU A 333 0.30 22.33 14.31
N LEU A 334 0.53 23.58 13.87
CA LEU A 334 0.46 24.75 14.76
C LEU A 334 -0.99 25.01 15.19
N VAL A 335 -1.95 24.86 14.28
CA VAL A 335 -3.39 24.98 14.59
C VAL A 335 -3.80 23.93 15.62
N LYS A 336 -3.45 22.65 15.39
CA LYS A 336 -3.70 21.54 16.33
C LYS A 336 -3.04 21.80 17.70
N ALA A 337 -1.82 22.30 17.74
CA ALA A 337 -1.12 22.65 18.99
C ALA A 337 -1.79 23.81 19.76
N LEU A 338 -2.24 24.87 19.08
CA LEU A 338 -2.95 26.00 19.68
C LEU A 338 -4.28 25.56 20.34
N ILE A 339 -5.04 24.68 19.68
CA ILE A 339 -6.36 24.24 20.14
C ILE A 339 -6.27 23.20 21.26
N ALA A 340 -5.27 22.30 21.22
CA ALA A 340 -5.05 21.29 22.25
C ALA A 340 -4.46 21.85 23.56
N HIS A 341 -4.06 23.12 23.59
CA HIS A 341 -3.39 23.72 24.74
C HIS A 341 -4.39 24.06 25.88
N PRO A 342 -4.07 23.78 27.16
CA PRO A 342 -4.97 24.09 28.28
C PRO A 342 -5.34 25.59 28.43
N GLU A 343 -4.46 26.50 28.00
CA GLU A 343 -4.75 27.95 27.98
C GLU A 343 -5.53 28.41 26.74
N PHE A 344 -6.08 27.52 25.91
CA PHE A 344 -6.86 27.93 24.73
C PHE A 344 -8.11 28.74 25.14
N PRO A 345 -8.23 30.03 24.76
CA PRO A 345 -9.27 30.92 25.30
C PRO A 345 -10.66 30.70 24.67
N GLY A 346 -10.79 29.71 23.78
CA GLY A 346 -12.01 29.45 23.00
C GLY A 346 -12.19 30.41 21.82
N LYS A 347 -12.75 29.93 20.71
CA LYS A 347 -12.90 30.70 19.46
C LYS A 347 -13.59 32.05 19.58
N LYS A 348 -14.55 32.18 20.50
CA LYS A 348 -15.29 33.43 20.75
C LYS A 348 -14.42 34.55 21.35
N SER A 349 -13.24 34.21 21.87
CA SER A 349 -12.28 35.14 22.47
C SER A 349 -11.22 35.63 21.47
N LEU A 350 -11.33 35.25 20.19
CA LEU A 350 -10.37 35.57 19.13
C LEU A 350 -10.98 36.59 18.15
N SER A 351 -10.15 37.46 17.57
CA SER A 351 -10.55 38.45 16.56
C SER A 351 -10.16 38.05 15.13
N LEU A 352 -9.97 36.75 14.90
CA LEU A 352 -9.48 36.23 13.63
C LEU A 352 -10.51 36.44 12.52
N LEU A 353 -10.15 37.24 11.53
CA LEU A 353 -10.89 37.31 10.27
C LEU A 353 -10.48 36.14 9.37
N TYR A 354 -9.20 35.77 9.40
CA TYR A 354 -8.63 35.03 8.29
C TYR A 354 -7.37 34.23 8.69
N VAL A 355 -7.29 32.98 8.22
CA VAL A 355 -6.14 32.09 8.41
C VAL A 355 -5.63 31.61 7.05
N THR A 356 -4.35 31.85 6.76
CA THR A 356 -3.64 31.24 5.63
C THR A 356 -2.98 29.95 6.11
N MET A 357 -3.32 28.83 5.49
CA MET A 357 -2.60 27.57 5.68
C MET A 357 -1.71 27.25 4.49
N GLY A 358 -0.45 26.88 4.74
CA GLY A 358 0.48 26.61 3.65
C GLY A 358 1.83 26.11 4.12
N GLY A 359 2.71 25.77 3.16
CA GLY A 359 4.06 25.28 3.44
C GLY A 359 4.18 23.79 3.78
N THR A 360 3.08 23.05 3.79
CA THR A 360 3.02 21.57 3.83
C THR A 360 1.80 21.12 3.02
N LEU A 361 1.66 19.83 2.74
CA LEU A 361 0.39 19.29 2.27
C LEU A 361 -0.68 19.56 3.34
N ILE A 362 -1.83 20.09 2.91
CA ILE A 362 -2.97 20.45 3.77
C ILE A 362 -4.10 19.47 3.44
N LYS A 363 -4.69 18.84 4.46
CA LYS A 363 -5.89 18.02 4.27
C LYS A 363 -7.16 18.85 4.39
N GLU A 364 -8.25 18.40 3.78
CA GLU A 364 -9.59 18.94 4.03
C GLU A 364 -9.96 18.95 5.54
N GLU A 365 -9.61 17.89 6.28
CA GLU A 365 -9.84 17.84 7.73
C GLU A 365 -9.09 18.93 8.49
N ASP A 366 -7.89 19.32 8.05
CA ASP A 366 -7.12 20.41 8.69
C ASP A 366 -7.83 21.76 8.50
N VAL A 367 -8.40 21.97 7.31
CA VAL A 367 -9.13 23.20 6.96
C VAL A 367 -10.43 23.29 7.77
N ARG A 368 -11.22 22.20 7.80
CA ARG A 368 -12.44 22.11 8.61
C ARG A 368 -12.14 22.28 10.11
N PHE A 369 -11.18 21.53 10.63
CA PHE A 369 -10.77 21.62 12.04
C PHE A 369 -10.34 23.05 12.42
N CYS A 370 -9.51 23.70 11.59
CA CYS A 370 -9.11 25.09 11.80
C CYS A 370 -10.31 26.05 11.84
N LYS A 371 -11.21 25.95 10.85
CA LYS A 371 -12.41 26.78 10.73
C LYS A 371 -13.34 26.61 11.93
N GLU A 372 -13.59 25.37 12.34
CA GLU A 372 -14.45 25.02 13.46
C GLU A 372 -13.92 25.50 14.82
N HIS A 373 -12.61 25.41 15.04
CA HIS A 373 -12.00 25.58 16.37
C HIS A 373 -11.33 26.93 16.58
N LEU A 374 -10.80 27.60 15.55
CA LEU A 374 -10.30 28.99 15.66
C LEU A 374 -11.38 30.03 15.36
N GLY A 375 -12.44 29.66 14.63
CA GLY A 375 -13.61 30.52 14.41
C GLY A 375 -13.40 31.72 13.49
N SER A 376 -12.44 31.67 12.57
CA SER A 376 -12.20 32.72 11.59
C SER A 376 -13.29 32.81 10.51
N ASP A 377 -13.47 33.97 9.87
CA ASP A 377 -14.41 34.15 8.76
C ASP A 377 -14.02 33.29 7.54
N ALA A 378 -12.73 33.10 7.28
CA ALA A 378 -12.23 32.18 6.27
C ALA A 378 -10.96 31.42 6.70
N VAL A 379 -10.77 30.23 6.13
CA VAL A 379 -9.53 29.45 6.18
C VAL A 379 -9.22 29.01 4.75
N ILE A 380 -8.14 29.55 4.18
CA ILE A 380 -7.74 29.22 2.80
C ILE A 380 -6.36 28.59 2.77
N GLN A 381 -6.10 27.87 1.69
CA GLN A 381 -4.79 27.32 1.38
C GLN A 381 -3.96 28.32 0.58
N GLY A 382 -2.65 28.23 0.69
CA GLY A 382 -1.68 28.97 -0.13
C GLY A 382 -0.49 28.07 -0.48
N PHE A 383 -0.24 27.89 -1.78
CA PHE A 383 0.93 27.14 -2.25
C PHE A 383 2.05 28.07 -2.71
N GLY A 384 3.27 27.67 -2.34
CA GLY A 384 4.51 28.32 -2.65
C GLY A 384 5.69 27.58 -2.04
N MET A 385 6.87 27.80 -2.61
CA MET A 385 8.16 27.26 -2.20
C MET A 385 9.23 28.36 -2.13
N THR A 386 10.49 28.04 -1.86
CA THR A 386 11.51 29.10 -1.66
C THR A 386 11.85 29.81 -2.97
N GLU A 387 11.62 29.14 -4.09
CA GLU A 387 11.85 29.54 -5.47
C GLU A 387 10.74 30.47 -6.01
N GLY A 388 9.59 30.53 -5.34
CA GLY A 388 8.48 31.43 -5.61
C GLY A 388 7.36 31.12 -4.62
N SER A 389 6.76 32.13 -3.97
CA SER A 389 5.67 31.92 -3.00
C SER A 389 5.01 33.21 -2.53
N PRO A 390 3.66 33.27 -2.45
CA PRO A 390 2.69 32.31 -3.00
C PRO A 390 2.47 32.47 -4.51
N MET A 391 2.05 31.40 -5.20
CA MET A 391 1.58 31.44 -6.59
C MET A 391 0.10 31.09 -6.73
N VAL A 392 -0.48 30.43 -5.72
CA VAL A 392 -1.83 29.88 -5.78
C VAL A 392 -2.52 30.05 -4.44
N SER A 393 -3.73 30.61 -4.41
CA SER A 393 -4.51 30.78 -3.17
C SER A 393 -5.99 31.11 -3.41
N TRP A 394 -6.71 31.21 -2.28
CA TRP A 394 -8.06 31.76 -2.06
C TRP A 394 -8.22 33.27 -2.26
N ARG A 395 -9.18 33.70 -3.07
CA ARG A 395 -9.94 34.94 -2.80
C ARG A 395 -11.12 34.62 -1.88
N ARG A 396 -11.33 35.38 -0.81
CA ARG A 396 -12.44 35.14 0.14
C ARG A 396 -13.84 35.32 -0.46
N ASP A 397 -13.95 36.05 -1.57
CA ASP A 397 -15.19 36.26 -2.32
C ASP A 397 -15.37 35.28 -3.50
N ASP A 398 -14.49 34.27 -3.64
CA ASP A 398 -14.65 33.22 -4.66
C ASP A 398 -15.86 32.33 -4.34
N PRO A 399 -16.80 32.13 -5.28
CA PRO A 399 -18.04 31.37 -5.04
C PRO A 399 -17.81 29.89 -4.73
N LEU A 400 -16.61 29.35 -4.97
CA LEU A 400 -16.25 27.96 -4.65
C LEU A 400 -15.73 27.78 -3.21
N LEU A 401 -15.51 28.86 -2.44
CA LEU A 401 -15.22 28.78 -1.01
C LEU A 401 -16.50 28.53 -0.19
N GLU A 402 -17.04 27.31 -0.26
CA GLU A 402 -18.21 26.91 0.53
C GLU A 402 -17.93 27.13 2.03
N ASN A 403 -18.80 27.89 2.72
CA ASN A 403 -18.63 28.27 4.12
C ASN A 403 -17.25 28.91 4.47
N GLY A 404 -16.58 29.52 3.49
CA GLY A 404 -15.28 30.18 3.66
C GLY A 404 -14.07 29.25 3.65
N HIS A 405 -14.18 28.08 3.01
CA HIS A 405 -13.07 27.14 2.79
C HIS A 405 -13.27 26.27 1.54
N HIS A 406 -12.21 25.62 1.04
CA HIS A 406 -12.26 24.64 -0.04
C HIS A 406 -11.08 23.62 0.04
N ILE A 407 -11.26 22.44 -0.58
CA ILE A 407 -10.32 21.32 -0.51
C ILE A 407 -9.09 21.46 -1.40
N GLY A 408 -9.25 22.05 -2.59
CA GLY A 408 -8.16 22.39 -3.49
C GLY A 408 -7.36 23.61 -3.00
N VAL A 409 -6.11 23.71 -3.46
CA VAL A 409 -5.15 24.73 -3.03
C VAL A 409 -5.62 26.15 -3.36
N GLY A 410 -6.23 26.33 -4.53
CA GLY A 410 -6.71 27.62 -5.02
C GLY A 410 -6.49 27.81 -6.50
N LYS A 411 -6.66 29.06 -6.92
CA LYS A 411 -6.47 29.52 -8.30
C LYS A 411 -5.14 30.28 -8.41
N VAL A 412 -4.60 30.39 -9.61
CA VAL A 412 -3.36 31.12 -9.89
C VAL A 412 -3.48 32.59 -9.48
N LEU A 413 -2.45 33.11 -8.82
CA LEU A 413 -2.39 34.50 -8.35
C LEU A 413 -1.88 35.46 -9.45
N PRO A 414 -2.20 36.76 -9.36
CA PRO A 414 -1.66 37.76 -10.28
C PRO A 414 -0.12 37.69 -10.39
N GLY A 415 0.38 37.81 -11.61
CA GLY A 415 1.81 37.71 -11.93
C GLY A 415 2.40 36.29 -11.88
N ALA A 416 1.70 35.28 -11.36
CA ALA A 416 2.13 33.89 -11.39
C ALA A 416 1.60 33.14 -12.63
N ARG A 417 2.27 32.05 -13.02
CA ARG A 417 1.86 31.14 -14.09
C ARG A 417 2.01 29.70 -13.62
N LEU A 418 1.09 28.82 -14.01
CA LEU A 418 1.09 27.39 -13.70
C LEU A 418 0.88 26.58 -14.97
N LYS A 419 1.56 25.44 -15.09
CA LYS A 419 1.12 24.35 -15.98
C LYS A 419 1.40 22.98 -15.40
N ILE A 420 0.56 22.01 -15.75
CA ILE A 420 0.74 20.59 -15.43
C ILE A 420 1.27 19.91 -16.68
N CYS A 421 2.53 19.45 -16.63
CA CYS A 421 3.18 18.79 -17.76
C CYS A 421 3.33 17.28 -17.55
N SER A 422 3.52 16.54 -18.64
CA SER A 422 3.95 15.14 -18.52
C SER A 422 5.37 15.09 -17.89
N PRO A 423 5.67 14.17 -16.96
CA PRO A 423 6.98 14.13 -16.29
C PRO A 423 8.15 14.11 -17.27
N LYS A 424 9.18 14.93 -17.02
CA LYS A 424 10.34 15.14 -17.93
C LYS A 424 10.00 15.74 -19.31
N SER A 425 8.82 16.35 -19.46
CA SER A 425 8.39 17.08 -20.66
C SER A 425 7.91 18.47 -20.30
N ASN A 426 8.05 19.44 -21.21
CA ASN A 426 7.53 20.80 -21.03
C ASN A 426 6.14 20.99 -21.67
N LEU A 427 5.56 19.92 -22.21
CA LEU A 427 4.25 19.94 -22.87
C LEU A 427 3.12 19.82 -21.84
N PRO A 428 2.11 20.71 -21.88
CA PRO A 428 0.97 20.67 -20.97
C PRO A 428 0.03 19.50 -21.27
N LEU A 429 -0.43 18.85 -20.19
CA LEU A 429 -1.50 17.87 -20.18
C LEU A 429 -2.89 18.53 -20.32
N GLU A 430 -3.95 17.74 -20.44
CA GLU A 430 -5.32 18.23 -20.35
C GLU A 430 -5.76 18.42 -18.87
N LYS A 431 -6.74 19.29 -18.62
CA LYS A 431 -7.33 19.51 -17.31
C LYS A 431 -7.94 18.22 -16.77
N GLY A 432 -7.68 17.95 -15.48
CA GLY A 432 -8.01 16.69 -14.81
C GLY A 432 -6.92 15.61 -14.89
N GLU A 433 -5.96 15.71 -15.81
CA GLU A 433 -4.81 14.80 -15.85
C GLU A 433 -3.78 15.15 -14.78
N THR A 434 -3.13 14.13 -14.20
CA THR A 434 -2.08 14.30 -13.18
C THR A 434 -0.70 14.33 -13.82
N GLY A 435 0.10 15.33 -13.48
CA GLY A 435 1.45 15.53 -14.00
C GLY A 435 2.37 16.30 -13.06
N GLU A 436 3.47 16.79 -13.62
CA GLU A 436 4.50 17.59 -12.95
C GLU A 436 4.14 19.07 -12.97
N LEU A 437 4.11 19.71 -11.80
CA LEU A 437 3.81 21.13 -11.66
C LEU A 437 5.01 21.97 -12.11
N HIS A 438 4.79 22.77 -13.14
CA HIS A 438 5.70 23.82 -13.56
C HIS A 438 5.12 25.18 -13.17
N ILE A 439 5.95 26.03 -12.55
CA ILE A 439 5.56 27.37 -12.10
C ILE A 439 6.39 28.42 -12.82
N GLY A 440 5.80 29.56 -13.12
CA GLY A 440 6.46 30.64 -13.83
C GLY A 440 5.86 32.00 -13.50
N GLY A 441 6.20 32.99 -14.33
CA GLY A 441 5.79 34.37 -14.12
C GLY A 441 6.63 35.12 -13.09
N THR A 442 6.24 36.35 -12.80
CA THR A 442 7.09 37.32 -12.10
C THR A 442 7.27 37.01 -10.61
N SER A 443 6.47 36.13 -9.99
CA SER A 443 6.66 35.70 -8.60
C SER A 443 7.74 34.61 -8.40
N VAL A 444 8.41 34.16 -9.47
CA VAL A 444 9.36 33.04 -9.47
C VAL A 444 10.79 33.52 -9.77
N ILE A 445 11.79 32.98 -9.07
CA ILE A 445 13.21 33.29 -9.33
C ILE A 445 13.65 32.80 -10.72
N SER A 446 14.62 33.47 -11.33
CA SER A 446 15.17 33.08 -12.64
C SER A 446 16.25 31.99 -12.59
N GLY A 447 16.59 31.48 -11.39
CA GLY A 447 17.66 30.52 -11.16
C GLY A 447 18.21 30.59 -9.74
N TYR A 448 18.86 29.52 -9.27
CA TYR A 448 19.57 29.52 -7.98
C TYR A 448 20.89 30.31 -8.04
N LEU A 449 21.40 30.75 -6.88
CA LEU A 449 22.73 31.36 -6.77
C LEU A 449 23.82 30.46 -7.37
N ASN A 450 24.80 31.09 -8.04
CA ASN A 450 25.92 30.45 -8.72
C ASN A 450 25.52 29.43 -9.82
N GLY A 451 24.26 29.46 -10.28
CA GLY A 451 23.79 28.59 -11.37
C GLY A 451 23.70 27.11 -11.02
N VAL A 452 23.69 26.75 -9.72
CA VAL A 452 23.53 25.36 -9.28
C VAL A 452 22.19 24.82 -9.75
N ASP A 453 22.17 23.55 -10.18
CA ASP A 453 20.98 22.83 -10.64
C ASP A 453 20.12 23.60 -11.67
N SER A 454 20.78 24.30 -12.61
CA SER A 454 20.12 25.09 -13.67
C SER A 454 19.11 24.29 -14.52
N GLY A 455 19.23 22.96 -14.58
CA GLY A 455 18.30 22.08 -15.29
C GLY A 455 16.86 22.02 -14.75
N PHE A 456 16.58 22.61 -13.57
CA PHE A 456 15.19 22.82 -13.11
C PHE A 456 14.54 24.07 -13.71
N PHE A 457 15.27 24.87 -14.49
CA PHE A 457 14.76 26.10 -15.11
C PHE A 457 14.81 25.98 -16.64
N TYR A 458 13.76 26.44 -17.31
CA TYR A 458 13.72 26.57 -18.77
C TYR A 458 12.93 27.82 -19.19
N GLU A 459 12.91 28.10 -20.49
CA GLU A 459 12.24 29.25 -21.08
C GLU A 459 11.51 28.82 -22.36
N ASP A 460 10.27 29.26 -22.53
CA ASP A 460 9.46 29.07 -23.74
C ASP A 460 8.73 30.38 -24.11
N GLU A 461 7.70 30.32 -24.95
CA GLU A 461 6.96 31.51 -25.39
C GLU A 461 6.19 32.22 -24.26
N ASP A 462 5.84 31.50 -23.20
CA ASP A 462 5.29 32.03 -21.95
C ASP A 462 6.38 32.42 -20.93
N GLY A 463 7.62 32.52 -21.36
CA GLY A 463 8.75 33.00 -20.57
C GLY A 463 9.36 31.90 -19.69
N LYS A 464 9.84 32.29 -18.50
CA LYS A 464 10.65 31.41 -17.64
C LYS A 464 9.79 30.57 -16.70
N TRP A 465 10.17 29.31 -16.63
CA TRP A 465 9.52 28.27 -15.84
C TRP A 465 10.52 27.57 -14.92
N PHE A 466 10.02 27.13 -13.77
CA PHE A 466 10.71 26.29 -12.80
C PHE A 466 9.93 24.98 -12.61
N VAL A 467 10.65 23.86 -12.75
CA VAL A 467 10.15 22.50 -12.56
C VAL A 467 10.17 22.19 -11.06
N THR A 468 9.01 22.11 -10.40
CA THR A 468 8.99 22.01 -8.93
C THR A 468 9.27 20.61 -8.40
N GLY A 469 9.08 19.58 -9.24
CA GLY A 469 9.06 18.18 -8.83
C GLY A 469 7.85 17.79 -7.96
N ASP A 470 6.84 18.66 -7.85
CA ASP A 470 5.57 18.35 -7.19
C ASP A 470 4.62 17.67 -8.20
N GLN A 471 3.92 16.62 -7.77
CA GLN A 471 2.85 15.99 -8.54
C GLN A 471 1.54 16.72 -8.28
N ALA A 472 0.85 17.13 -9.33
CA ALA A 472 -0.36 17.94 -9.23
C ALA A 472 -1.32 17.70 -10.41
N LEU A 473 -2.54 18.20 -10.28
CA LEU A 473 -3.50 18.37 -11.37
C LEU A 473 -4.21 19.72 -11.24
N ILE A 474 -4.69 20.24 -12.36
CA ILE A 474 -5.59 21.40 -12.40
C ILE A 474 -6.92 20.91 -12.95
N ASP A 475 -8.02 21.19 -12.25
CA ASP A 475 -9.35 20.77 -12.68
C ASP A 475 -9.99 21.73 -13.72
N LYS A 476 -11.22 21.41 -14.12
CA LYS A 476 -12.01 22.21 -15.07
C LYS A 476 -12.29 23.65 -14.59
N ASP A 477 -12.24 23.91 -13.29
CA ASP A 477 -12.60 25.18 -12.64
C ASP A 477 -11.33 25.99 -12.24
N ASP A 478 -10.18 25.62 -12.83
CA ASP A 478 -8.83 26.19 -12.62
C ASP A 478 -8.29 26.04 -11.19
N ILE A 479 -8.75 25.01 -10.47
CA ILE A 479 -8.31 24.71 -9.10
C ILE A 479 -7.11 23.77 -9.14
N LEU A 480 -6.01 24.17 -8.49
CA LEU A 480 -4.84 23.31 -8.29
C LEU A 480 -5.05 22.32 -7.14
N TYR A 481 -4.70 21.05 -7.37
CA TYR A 481 -4.59 20.00 -6.35
C TYR A 481 -3.16 19.44 -6.37
N ILE A 482 -2.57 19.25 -5.19
CA ILE A 482 -1.21 18.71 -5.04
C ILE A 482 -1.27 17.33 -4.41
N ASN A 483 -0.74 16.35 -5.13
CA ASN A 483 -0.83 14.92 -4.82
C ASN A 483 0.43 14.38 -4.13
N GLY A 484 1.57 15.08 -4.24
CA GLY A 484 2.83 14.69 -3.63
C GLY A 484 4.06 15.29 -4.33
N ARG A 485 5.20 14.59 -4.27
CA ARG A 485 6.44 14.95 -4.99
C ARG A 485 7.01 13.78 -5.75
N TYR A 486 7.38 13.96 -7.02
CA TYR A 486 7.99 12.91 -7.84
C TYR A 486 9.28 12.32 -7.27
N LYS A 487 10.03 13.09 -6.47
CA LYS A 487 11.23 12.59 -5.77
C LYS A 487 10.97 11.90 -4.42
N ASP A 488 9.80 12.16 -3.83
CA ASP A 488 9.37 11.50 -2.60
C ASP A 488 8.43 10.31 -2.93
N ILE A 489 7.93 10.22 -4.17
CA ILE A 489 7.22 9.07 -4.70
C ILE A 489 8.10 7.84 -4.55
N ILE A 490 7.50 6.81 -3.94
CA ILE A 490 8.07 5.50 -3.77
C ILE A 490 7.66 4.72 -5.01
N ILE A 491 8.62 4.47 -5.89
CA ILE A 491 8.37 3.72 -7.13
C ILE A 491 8.40 2.24 -6.77
N ARG A 492 7.22 1.63 -6.58
CA ARG A 492 7.05 0.24 -6.17
C ARG A 492 6.50 -0.57 -7.34
N GLY A 493 7.27 -1.50 -7.90
CA GLY A 493 6.85 -2.29 -9.06
C GLY A 493 6.63 -1.44 -10.33
N GLY A 494 7.22 -0.24 -10.40
CA GLY A 494 6.97 0.75 -11.45
C GLY A 494 5.83 1.72 -11.17
N GLU A 495 4.97 1.43 -10.18
CA GLU A 495 3.87 2.31 -9.77
C GLU A 495 4.31 3.42 -8.82
N ASN A 496 3.65 4.57 -8.92
CA ASN A 496 4.03 5.81 -8.24
C ASN A 496 3.26 6.02 -6.93
N LEU A 497 3.79 5.53 -5.81
CA LEU A 497 3.15 5.65 -4.50
C LEU A 497 3.54 6.96 -3.82
N ALA A 498 2.58 7.87 -3.64
CA ALA A 498 2.78 9.06 -2.80
C ALA A 498 2.81 8.67 -1.30
N PRO A 499 3.93 8.87 -0.56
CA PRO A 499 4.02 8.52 0.87
C PRO A 499 2.97 9.24 1.71
N ALA A 500 2.63 10.46 1.30
CA ALA A 500 1.64 11.30 1.95
C ALA A 500 0.27 10.62 2.05
N LYS A 501 -0.12 9.74 1.13
CA LYS A 501 -1.37 8.98 1.25
C LYS A 501 -1.36 8.06 2.48
N ILE A 502 -0.25 7.34 2.71
CA ILE A 502 -0.08 6.44 3.86
C ILE A 502 0.02 7.25 5.16
N GLU A 503 0.78 8.35 5.15
CA GLU A 503 0.87 9.28 6.28
C GLU A 503 -0.51 9.85 6.67
N ASN A 504 -1.29 10.25 5.67
CA ASN A 504 -2.66 10.74 5.86
C ASN A 504 -3.55 9.66 6.47
N CYS A 505 -3.59 8.46 5.88
CA CYS A 505 -4.39 7.32 6.36
C CYS A 505 -4.09 6.93 7.81
N LEU A 506 -2.82 6.97 8.24
CA LEU A 506 -2.44 6.70 9.63
C LEU A 506 -2.81 7.85 10.57
N GLN A 507 -2.67 9.10 10.11
CA GLN A 507 -3.08 10.27 10.88
C GLN A 507 -4.59 10.30 11.15
N ASP A 508 -5.42 9.83 10.20
CA ASP A 508 -6.87 9.74 10.36
C ASP A 508 -7.31 8.79 11.51
N ILE A 509 -6.43 7.86 11.92
CA ILE A 509 -6.63 6.96 13.07
C ILE A 509 -5.80 7.40 14.30
N GLY A 510 -5.38 8.67 14.33
CA GLY A 510 -4.69 9.30 15.47
C GLY A 510 -3.18 9.06 15.52
N ILE A 511 -2.57 8.48 14.48
CA ILE A 511 -1.17 8.07 14.49
C ILE A 511 -0.29 9.05 13.73
N ILE A 512 0.66 9.69 14.42
CA ILE A 512 1.67 10.54 13.78
C ILE A 512 2.77 9.66 13.20
N ALA A 513 2.77 9.54 11.88
CA ALA A 513 3.70 8.72 11.12
C ALA A 513 4.49 9.54 10.09
N GLN A 514 5.64 9.01 9.68
CA GLN A 514 6.42 9.46 8.53
C GLN A 514 6.77 8.27 7.65
N VAL A 515 6.61 8.43 6.34
CA VAL A 515 6.83 7.35 5.37
C VAL A 515 7.96 7.72 4.42
N VAL A 516 8.90 6.79 4.31
CA VAL A 516 10.08 6.87 3.44
C VAL A 516 10.15 5.61 2.57
N GLY A 517 10.53 5.76 1.31
CA GLY A 517 10.90 4.61 0.47
C GLY A 517 12.26 4.09 0.90
N ILE A 518 12.40 2.79 1.11
CA ILE A 518 13.71 2.12 1.15
C ILE A 518 13.91 1.32 -0.13
N GLN A 519 15.15 1.11 -0.54
CA GLN A 519 15.45 0.28 -1.70
C GLN A 519 15.10 -1.19 -1.41
N ASP A 520 14.26 -1.77 -2.26
CA ASP A 520 14.01 -3.20 -2.32
C ASP A 520 14.53 -3.75 -3.65
N SER A 521 15.24 -4.87 -3.59
CA SER A 521 15.91 -5.44 -4.77
C SER A 521 14.98 -6.03 -5.84
N VAL A 522 13.67 -6.00 -5.65
CA VAL A 522 12.67 -6.49 -6.61
C VAL A 522 11.67 -5.37 -6.92
N ALA A 523 11.04 -4.81 -5.90
CA ALA A 523 10.02 -3.77 -6.10
C ALA A 523 10.61 -2.37 -6.40
N GLY A 524 11.93 -2.18 -6.37
CA GLY A 524 12.57 -0.87 -6.56
C GLY A 524 12.60 -0.08 -5.26
N GLU A 525 11.52 0.63 -4.91
CA GLU A 525 11.34 1.18 -3.56
C GLU A 525 10.06 0.65 -2.89
N VAL A 526 10.12 0.47 -1.57
CA VAL A 526 8.98 0.03 -0.75
C VAL A 526 8.78 0.98 0.43
N PRO A 527 7.52 1.26 0.83
CA PRO A 527 7.26 2.16 1.94
C PRO A 527 7.65 1.54 3.28
N VAL A 528 8.39 2.29 4.09
CA VAL A 528 8.58 2.04 5.52
C VAL A 528 7.93 3.17 6.28
N VAL A 529 7.04 2.80 7.20
CA VAL A 529 6.38 3.70 8.14
C VAL A 529 7.24 3.81 9.40
N VAL A 530 7.50 5.03 9.84
CA VAL A 530 8.11 5.34 11.14
C VAL A 530 7.09 6.11 11.98
N LEU A 531 6.74 5.57 13.14
CA LEU A 531 5.77 6.13 14.08
C LEU A 531 6.46 7.01 15.13
N GLN A 532 5.86 8.14 15.48
CA GLN A 532 6.34 8.95 16.60
C GLN A 532 6.20 8.20 17.93
N THR A 533 5.02 7.63 18.15
CA THR A 533 4.66 6.77 19.28
C THR A 533 3.62 5.76 18.80
N CYS A 534 3.57 4.57 19.42
CA CYS A 534 2.50 3.61 19.19
C CYS A 534 1.44 3.77 20.29
N PRO A 535 0.17 4.08 19.98
CA PRO A 535 -0.91 4.02 20.96
C PRO A 535 -1.06 2.59 21.50
N GLN A 536 -1.38 2.43 22.79
CA GLN A 536 -1.54 1.08 23.38
C GLN A 536 -2.70 0.29 22.77
N ASP A 537 -3.74 0.98 22.31
CA ASP A 537 -4.96 0.39 21.75
C ASP A 537 -4.87 0.06 20.24
N VAL A 538 -3.77 0.43 19.55
CA VAL A 538 -3.64 0.28 18.09
C VAL A 538 -2.42 -0.55 17.72
N THR A 539 -2.67 -1.72 17.12
CA THR A 539 -1.62 -2.68 16.73
C THR A 539 -1.07 -2.40 15.32
N LYS A 540 0.15 -2.86 15.02
CA LYS A 540 0.74 -2.82 13.67
C LYS A 540 -0.18 -3.49 12.62
N SER A 541 -0.88 -4.57 12.98
CA SER A 541 -1.88 -5.22 12.12
C SER A 541 -3.07 -4.30 11.81
N SER A 542 -3.65 -3.63 12.82
CA SER A 542 -4.75 -2.67 12.58
C SER A 542 -4.35 -1.45 11.73
N MET A 543 -3.09 -1.02 11.81
CA MET A 543 -2.54 0.02 10.92
C MET A 543 -2.45 -0.44 9.46
N VAL A 544 -1.90 -1.64 9.22
CA VAL A 544 -1.83 -2.22 7.87
C VAL A 544 -3.23 -2.43 7.30
N LYS A 545 -4.18 -2.94 8.11
CA LYS A 545 -5.58 -3.09 7.72
C LYS A 545 -6.20 -1.76 7.26
N ALA A 546 -6.05 -0.68 8.04
CA ALA A 546 -6.55 0.64 7.67
C ALA A 546 -5.95 1.17 6.36
N ILE A 547 -4.64 0.93 6.13
CA ILE A 547 -3.95 1.29 4.89
C ILE A 547 -4.53 0.50 3.69
N VAL A 548 -4.70 -0.81 3.82
CA VAL A 548 -5.29 -1.66 2.76
C VAL A 548 -6.71 -1.23 2.45
N GLU A 549 -7.55 -1.04 3.47
CA GLU A 549 -8.97 -0.69 3.32
C GLU A 549 -9.19 0.68 2.66
N ARG A 550 -8.29 1.65 2.89
CA ARG A 550 -8.45 3.03 2.39
C ARG A 550 -7.65 3.36 1.13
N LEU A 551 -6.50 2.73 0.94
CA LEU A 551 -5.55 3.04 -0.14
C LEU A 551 -5.30 1.88 -1.10
N GLY A 552 -5.64 0.65 -0.70
CA GLY A 552 -5.35 -0.57 -1.45
C GLY A 552 -4.01 -1.23 -1.08
N PRO A 553 -3.82 -2.52 -1.45
CA PRO A 553 -2.68 -3.34 -1.02
C PRO A 553 -1.33 -2.79 -1.48
N ILE A 554 -1.27 -2.08 -2.62
CA ILE A 554 -0.03 -1.50 -3.13
C ILE A 554 0.62 -0.51 -2.15
N TYR A 555 -0.17 0.16 -1.29
CA TYR A 555 0.32 1.11 -0.28
C TYR A 555 0.77 0.43 1.04
N VAL A 556 0.71 -0.90 1.16
CA VAL A 556 1.13 -1.63 2.38
C VAL A 556 2.61 -1.39 2.68
N PRO A 557 2.97 -0.89 3.88
CA PRO A 557 4.35 -0.70 4.26
C PRO A 557 5.06 -2.04 4.47
N ARG A 558 6.30 -2.16 3.98
CA ARG A 558 7.18 -3.30 4.24
C ARG A 558 7.45 -3.47 5.74
N SER A 559 7.58 -2.37 6.46
CA SER A 559 7.71 -2.39 7.91
C SER A 559 7.12 -1.15 8.55
N ILE A 560 6.65 -1.33 9.79
CA ILE A 560 6.20 -0.26 10.68
C ILE A 560 7.18 -0.24 11.86
N LEU A 561 8.03 0.78 11.90
CA LEU A 561 9.02 1.05 12.94
C LEU A 561 8.53 2.18 13.84
N THR A 562 9.10 2.28 15.03
CA THR A 562 8.91 3.40 15.96
C THR A 562 10.19 4.25 16.02
N LEU A 563 10.10 5.45 16.59
CA LEU A 563 11.31 6.22 16.92
C LEU A 563 12.23 5.47 17.90
N GLU A 564 11.67 4.68 18.82
CA GLU A 564 12.41 3.84 19.77
C GLU A 564 13.20 2.73 19.06
N ASP A 565 12.59 2.03 18.09
CA ASP A 565 13.28 1.04 17.24
C ASP A 565 14.52 1.64 16.55
N LEU A 566 14.44 2.92 16.16
CA LEU A 566 15.52 3.67 15.50
C LEU A 566 16.47 4.41 16.47
N GLN A 567 16.31 4.23 17.78
CA GLN A 567 17.08 4.92 18.83
C GLN A 567 16.99 6.46 18.76
N LEU A 568 15.83 6.98 18.37
CA LEU A 568 15.52 8.41 18.28
C LEU A 568 14.55 8.85 19.36
N SER A 569 14.77 10.03 19.95
CA SER A 569 13.82 10.66 20.89
C SER A 569 12.76 11.53 20.19
N ALA A 570 13.01 11.94 18.94
CA ALA A 570 12.11 12.72 18.10
C ALA A 570 12.47 12.50 16.61
N PHE A 571 11.56 12.83 15.69
CA PHE A 571 11.89 12.84 14.26
C PHE A 571 13.02 13.83 13.95
N PRO A 572 13.95 13.50 13.03
CA PRO A 572 14.97 14.43 12.58
C PRO A 572 14.28 15.56 11.79
N THR A 573 14.16 16.73 12.40
CA THR A 573 13.47 17.89 11.81
C THR A 573 14.43 18.96 11.34
N THR A 574 13.96 19.82 10.45
CA THR A 574 14.60 21.10 10.12
C THR A 574 14.37 22.12 11.24
N ALA A 575 15.03 23.26 11.11
CA ALA A 575 14.72 24.53 11.77
C ALA A 575 13.23 24.79 12.09
N THR A 576 12.32 24.41 11.19
CA THR A 576 10.88 24.71 11.22
C THR A 576 10.01 23.56 11.71
N GLY A 577 10.60 22.47 12.21
CA GLY A 577 9.85 21.26 12.58
C GLY A 577 9.40 20.39 11.40
N LYS A 578 9.78 20.71 10.15
CA LYS A 578 9.53 19.81 9.00
C LYS A 578 10.48 18.62 9.06
N VAL A 579 9.99 17.40 8.89
CA VAL A 579 10.82 16.20 8.94
C VAL A 579 11.79 16.15 7.76
N ARG A 580 13.06 15.88 8.04
CA ARG A 580 14.11 15.69 7.04
C ARG A 580 14.04 14.24 6.52
N LYS A 581 13.08 13.95 5.63
CA LYS A 581 12.84 12.60 5.11
C LYS A 581 14.09 11.90 4.56
N VAL A 582 15.07 12.60 3.98
CA VAL A 582 16.34 11.99 3.54
C VAL A 582 17.22 11.56 4.72
N VAL A 583 17.26 12.32 5.82
CA VAL A 583 17.98 11.91 7.05
C VAL A 583 17.26 10.72 7.68
N LEU A 584 15.93 10.76 7.74
CA LEU A 584 15.13 9.63 8.22
C LEU A 584 15.34 8.37 7.35
N LYS A 585 15.28 8.50 6.02
CA LYS A 585 15.58 7.43 5.05
C LYS A 585 17.01 6.89 5.23
N ALA A 586 17.99 7.73 5.50
CA ALA A 586 19.36 7.27 5.78
C ALA A 586 19.49 6.52 7.12
N ILE A 587 18.76 6.93 8.16
CA ILE A 587 18.71 6.22 9.45
C ILE A 587 17.99 4.87 9.30
N VAL A 588 16.82 4.86 8.65
CA VAL A 588 16.07 3.63 8.34
C VAL A 588 16.90 2.70 7.45
N ASN A 589 17.53 3.20 6.39
CA ASN A 589 18.44 2.40 5.55
C ASN A 589 19.60 1.81 6.35
N ARG A 590 20.19 2.55 7.31
CA ARG A 590 21.24 2.01 8.18
C ARG A 590 20.70 0.92 9.12
N TYR A 591 19.54 1.14 9.73
CA TYR A 591 18.87 0.14 10.57
C TYR A 591 18.52 -1.13 9.79
N SER A 592 17.90 -0.98 8.61
CA SER A 592 17.61 -2.07 7.68
C SER A 592 18.89 -2.76 7.17
N ALA A 593 19.99 -2.03 6.98
CA ALA A 593 21.29 -2.60 6.64
C ALA A 593 21.90 -3.37 7.82
N THR A 594 21.76 -2.91 9.07
CA THR A 594 22.23 -3.67 10.25
C THR A 594 21.44 -4.97 10.45
N ILE A 595 20.14 -4.97 10.15
CA ILE A 595 19.33 -6.21 10.07
C ILE A 595 19.80 -7.07 8.88
N SER A 596 20.03 -6.48 7.71
CA SER A 596 20.47 -7.20 6.50
C SER A 596 21.93 -7.71 6.56
N GLU A 597 22.79 -7.13 7.41
CA GLU A 597 24.15 -7.59 7.70
C GLU A 597 24.14 -8.74 8.72
N ALA A 598 23.11 -8.82 9.58
CA ALA A 598 22.81 -10.04 10.34
C ALA A 598 22.18 -11.15 9.47
N GLU A 599 21.62 -10.80 8.30
CA GLU A 599 20.94 -11.70 7.35
C GLU A 599 21.60 -11.75 5.95
N GLY A 600 22.93 -11.72 5.91
CA GLY A 600 23.69 -11.64 4.66
C GLY A 600 23.52 -12.85 3.72
N VAL A 601 22.90 -12.63 2.55
CA VAL A 601 22.81 -13.53 1.38
C VAL A 601 22.36 -14.97 1.72
N SER A 602 21.16 -15.11 2.28
CA SER A 602 20.55 -16.44 2.47
C SER A 602 19.86 -16.96 1.20
N PRO A 603 19.74 -18.31 1.02
CA PRO A 603 18.97 -18.94 -0.05
C PRO A 603 17.52 -18.45 -0.19
N ASN A 604 16.96 -17.90 0.90
CA ASN A 604 15.63 -17.32 0.97
C ASN A 604 15.36 -16.31 -0.15
N LYS A 605 16.34 -15.46 -0.50
CA LYS A 605 16.13 -14.43 -1.53
C LYS A 605 15.94 -15.00 -2.94
N GLN A 606 16.63 -16.10 -3.26
CA GLN A 606 16.50 -16.76 -4.56
C GLN A 606 15.16 -17.48 -4.68
N ILE A 607 14.79 -18.25 -3.64
CA ILE A 607 13.53 -19.00 -3.60
C ILE A 607 12.33 -18.04 -3.66
N ASN A 608 12.33 -16.95 -2.90
CA ASN A 608 11.29 -15.92 -2.96
C ASN A 608 11.05 -15.37 -4.38
N ASN A 609 12.11 -15.16 -5.17
CA ASN A 609 11.97 -14.67 -6.55
C ASN A 609 11.41 -15.74 -7.49
N GLN A 610 11.84 -16.99 -7.34
CA GLN A 610 11.32 -18.13 -8.11
C GLN A 610 9.82 -18.35 -7.85
N LEU A 611 9.39 -18.28 -6.59
CA LEU A 611 7.98 -18.40 -6.19
C LEU A 611 7.13 -17.26 -6.76
N ARG A 612 7.60 -16.01 -6.68
CA ARG A 612 6.92 -14.85 -7.29
C ARG A 612 6.75 -15.01 -8.80
N GLU A 613 7.76 -15.51 -9.52
CA GLU A 613 7.69 -15.69 -10.97
C GLU A 613 6.52 -16.60 -11.36
N VAL A 614 6.36 -17.73 -10.66
CA VAL A 614 5.28 -18.68 -10.92
C VAL A 614 3.91 -18.13 -10.53
N TRP A 615 3.81 -17.44 -9.38
CA TRP A 615 2.56 -16.81 -8.98
C TRP A 615 2.12 -15.73 -9.96
N ALA A 616 3.04 -14.88 -10.43
CA ALA A 616 2.74 -13.82 -11.37
C ALA A 616 2.30 -14.36 -12.74
N GLU A 617 2.98 -15.39 -13.26
CA GLU A 617 2.57 -16.11 -14.47
C GLU A 617 1.13 -16.65 -14.37
N LEU A 618 0.72 -17.11 -13.20
CA LEU A 618 -0.59 -17.70 -12.97
C LEU A 618 -1.69 -16.68 -12.69
N MET A 619 -1.36 -15.58 -12.01
CA MET A 619 -2.26 -14.47 -11.72
C MET A 619 -2.32 -13.44 -12.85
N ASN A 620 -1.54 -13.63 -13.93
CA ASN A 620 -1.37 -12.68 -15.04
C ASN A 620 -0.94 -11.27 -14.56
N SER A 621 -0.02 -11.24 -13.60
CA SER A 621 0.64 -10.03 -13.08
C SER A 621 2.13 -10.03 -13.44
N VAL A 622 2.90 -9.02 -13.02
CA VAL A 622 4.36 -9.14 -12.98
C VAL A 622 4.83 -9.70 -11.63
N PRO A 623 6.01 -10.37 -11.54
CA PRO A 623 6.55 -10.90 -10.28
C PRO A 623 6.65 -9.87 -9.16
N GLU A 624 6.88 -8.61 -9.52
CA GLU A 624 7.01 -7.46 -8.63
C GLU A 624 5.69 -7.09 -7.91
N ASP A 625 4.54 -7.42 -8.51
CA ASP A 625 3.20 -7.20 -7.93
C ASP A 625 2.88 -8.21 -6.82
N ILE A 626 3.50 -9.40 -6.88
CA ILE A 626 3.30 -10.46 -5.88
C ILE A 626 4.17 -10.17 -4.64
N LEU A 627 3.55 -9.54 -3.65
CA LEU A 627 4.20 -9.18 -2.40
C LEU A 627 4.51 -10.42 -1.55
N LEU A 628 5.65 -10.43 -0.86
CA LEU A 628 6.10 -11.62 -0.13
C LEU A 628 5.21 -11.98 1.07
N THR A 629 4.59 -10.97 1.65
CA THR A 629 3.75 -11.03 2.85
C THR A 629 2.26 -11.10 2.55
N ASP A 630 1.85 -10.91 1.29
CA ASP A 630 0.44 -10.98 0.94
C ASP A 630 -0.01 -12.44 0.90
N PRO A 631 -1.24 -12.75 1.34
CA PRO A 631 -1.80 -14.08 1.22
C PRO A 631 -2.19 -14.33 -0.24
N VAL A 632 -1.20 -14.49 -1.13
CA VAL A 632 -1.38 -14.71 -2.58
C VAL A 632 -2.35 -15.86 -2.85
N THR A 633 -2.38 -16.85 -1.96
CA THR A 633 -3.26 -17.98 -2.04
C THR A 633 -4.73 -17.62 -1.81
N ASP A 634 -5.05 -16.61 -1.00
CA ASP A 634 -6.43 -16.18 -0.77
C ASP A 634 -7.05 -15.51 -2.01
N SER A 635 -6.21 -14.99 -2.91
CA SER A 635 -6.62 -14.49 -4.24
C SER A 635 -6.62 -15.57 -5.33
N ALA A 636 -6.06 -16.75 -5.05
CA ALA A 636 -5.97 -17.88 -5.96
C ALA A 636 -7.00 -18.94 -5.60
N ASP A 637 -7.81 -19.37 -6.57
CA ASP A 637 -8.66 -20.55 -6.39
C ASP A 637 -7.82 -21.84 -6.25
N SER A 638 -8.47 -22.95 -5.90
CA SER A 638 -7.79 -24.24 -5.79
C SER A 638 -7.09 -24.63 -7.10
N ILE A 639 -7.66 -24.32 -8.27
CA ILE A 639 -7.03 -24.54 -9.59
C ILE A 639 -5.69 -23.83 -9.69
N THR A 640 -5.66 -22.56 -9.31
CA THR A 640 -4.49 -21.69 -9.48
C THR A 640 -3.40 -22.06 -8.48
N ARG A 641 -3.76 -22.43 -7.24
CA ARG A 641 -2.85 -23.05 -6.26
C ARG A 641 -2.27 -24.38 -6.77
N LEU A 642 -3.07 -25.21 -7.44
CA LEU A 642 -2.61 -26.47 -8.06
C LEU A 642 -1.64 -26.23 -9.22
N ARG A 643 -1.94 -25.27 -10.09
CA ARG A 643 -1.05 -24.87 -11.19
C ARG A 643 0.28 -24.31 -10.66
N PHE A 644 0.25 -23.58 -9.55
CA PHE A 644 1.44 -23.05 -8.88
C PHE A 644 2.38 -24.18 -8.44
N CYS A 645 1.88 -25.17 -7.70
CA CYS A 645 2.68 -26.33 -7.29
C CYS A 645 3.31 -27.06 -8.48
N ASN A 646 2.58 -27.21 -9.59
CA ASN A 646 3.08 -27.87 -10.81
C ASN A 646 4.16 -27.04 -11.53
N LEU A 647 3.92 -25.76 -11.78
CA LEU A 647 4.86 -24.89 -12.48
C LEU A 647 6.12 -24.61 -11.66
N LEU A 648 6.01 -24.47 -10.34
CA LEU A 648 7.15 -24.32 -9.44
C LEU A 648 8.10 -25.52 -9.52
N TRP A 649 7.55 -26.73 -9.48
CA TRP A 649 8.32 -27.95 -9.70
C TRP A 649 8.94 -27.98 -11.11
N ARG A 650 8.16 -27.71 -12.16
CA ARG A 650 8.62 -27.81 -13.56
C ARG A 650 9.68 -26.76 -13.94
N LYS A 651 9.61 -25.55 -13.40
CA LYS A 651 10.57 -24.46 -13.68
C LYS A 651 11.80 -24.53 -12.79
N PHE A 652 11.64 -24.84 -11.50
CA PHE A 652 12.67 -24.61 -10.49
C PHE A 652 13.04 -25.82 -9.64
N GLY A 653 12.35 -26.95 -9.78
CA GLY A 653 12.61 -28.16 -8.99
C GLY A 653 12.20 -28.05 -7.52
N HIS A 654 11.61 -26.92 -7.10
CA HIS A 654 11.10 -26.76 -5.74
C HIS A 654 9.75 -27.44 -5.59
N ARG A 655 9.53 -28.06 -4.44
CA ARG A 655 8.38 -28.93 -4.22
C ARG A 655 7.48 -28.42 -3.11
N LEU A 656 6.35 -27.86 -3.51
CA LEU A 656 5.23 -27.57 -2.62
C LEU A 656 4.00 -28.34 -3.08
N TYR A 657 3.13 -28.66 -2.13
CA TYR A 657 1.84 -29.26 -2.40
C TYR A 657 0.69 -28.33 -1.97
N LEU A 658 -0.54 -28.67 -2.38
CA LEU A 658 -1.73 -27.84 -2.11
C LEU A 658 -1.91 -27.51 -0.62
N SER A 659 -1.76 -28.51 0.26
CA SER A 659 -1.85 -28.33 1.72
C SER A 659 -0.78 -27.43 2.32
N ASP A 660 0.37 -27.33 1.64
CA ASP A 660 1.50 -26.52 2.08
C ASP A 660 1.21 -25.08 1.71
N VAL A 661 0.72 -24.86 0.50
CA VAL A 661 0.25 -23.56 -0.01
C VAL A 661 -0.97 -23.06 0.78
N GLU A 662 -1.89 -23.93 1.19
CA GLU A 662 -3.05 -23.55 2.03
C GLU A 662 -2.66 -23.10 3.45
N ARG A 663 -1.60 -23.67 4.03
CA ARG A 663 -1.06 -23.26 5.33
C ARG A 663 -0.13 -22.05 5.21
N ASN A 664 0.70 -22.03 4.18
CA ASN A 664 1.70 -21.01 3.90
C ASN A 664 1.14 -20.10 2.82
N LYS A 665 0.24 -19.21 3.24
CA LYS A 665 -0.52 -18.35 2.34
C LYS A 665 0.33 -17.30 1.61
N THR A 666 1.50 -16.98 2.15
CA THR A 666 2.41 -15.96 1.62
C THR A 666 3.65 -16.58 0.96
N ILE A 667 4.30 -15.83 0.06
CA ILE A 667 5.54 -16.27 -0.58
C ILE A 667 6.64 -16.51 0.46
N GLU A 668 6.73 -15.65 1.47
CA GLU A 668 7.73 -15.76 2.53
C GLU A 668 7.58 -17.05 3.33
N GLN A 669 6.34 -17.43 3.66
CA GLN A 669 6.03 -18.70 4.32
C GLN A 669 6.35 -19.90 3.42
N GLN A 670 6.01 -19.81 2.13
CA GLN A 670 6.34 -20.85 1.13
C GLN A 670 7.86 -21.00 0.94
N ALA A 671 8.60 -19.90 0.95
CA ALA A 671 10.06 -19.88 0.84
C ALA A 671 10.71 -20.48 2.10
N MET A 672 10.25 -20.10 3.30
CA MET A 672 10.69 -20.68 4.56
C MET A 672 10.52 -22.21 4.56
N LEU A 673 9.35 -22.71 4.17
CA LEU A 673 9.10 -24.15 4.10
C LEU A 673 10.05 -24.87 3.12
N ILE A 674 10.31 -24.31 1.94
CA ILE A 674 11.28 -24.89 0.98
C ILE A 674 12.71 -24.89 1.56
N ILE A 675 13.11 -23.84 2.28
CA ILE A 675 14.43 -23.77 2.93
C ILE A 675 14.55 -24.83 4.02
N GLU A 676 13.52 -25.00 4.84
CA GLU A 676 13.45 -26.04 5.87
C GLU A 676 13.51 -27.44 5.26
N GLN A 677 12.75 -27.70 4.18
CA GLN A 677 12.78 -28.96 3.45
C GLN A 677 14.17 -29.24 2.85
N ASN A 678 14.79 -28.27 2.16
CA ASN A 678 16.12 -28.43 1.58
C ASN A 678 17.19 -28.65 2.66
N ALA A 679 17.10 -27.94 3.79
CA ALA A 679 18.01 -28.15 4.93
C ALA A 679 17.83 -29.55 5.57
N HIS A 680 16.62 -30.11 5.53
CA HIS A 680 16.35 -31.48 5.97
C HIS A 680 16.80 -32.55 4.95
N GLU A 681 16.78 -32.27 3.65
CA GLU A 681 17.37 -33.16 2.64
C GLU A 681 18.91 -33.21 2.77
N ASP A 682 19.59 -32.06 2.90
CA ASP A 682 21.05 -32.01 3.12
C ASP A 682 21.47 -32.66 4.46
N SER A 683 20.66 -32.55 5.51
CA SER A 683 20.92 -33.18 6.82
C SER A 683 20.43 -34.62 6.94
N SER A 684 19.76 -35.17 5.92
CA SER A 684 19.37 -36.59 5.86
C SER A 684 20.59 -37.53 5.82
N ALA A 685 21.78 -37.02 5.47
CA ALA A 685 23.05 -37.72 5.61
C ALA A 685 23.46 -37.98 7.07
N THR A 686 22.96 -37.20 8.04
CA THR A 686 23.36 -37.28 9.47
C THR A 686 22.26 -36.82 10.45
N LEU A 687 21.09 -37.47 10.45
CA LEU A 687 20.13 -37.36 11.57
C LEU A 687 19.51 -38.71 12.00
N SER A 688 20.37 -39.59 12.50
CA SER A 688 19.95 -40.71 13.35
C SER A 688 19.48 -40.19 14.72
N GLY A 689 18.18 -40.14 14.98
CA GLY A 689 17.67 -39.69 16.29
C GLY A 689 16.15 -39.67 16.47
N ASN A 690 15.58 -40.79 16.92
CA ASN A 690 14.28 -40.88 17.63
C ASN A 690 12.97 -40.64 16.84
N MET A 691 12.86 -41.17 15.62
CA MET A 691 11.75 -42.08 15.30
C MET A 691 12.29 -43.30 14.56
N ILE A 692 11.93 -44.50 15.01
CA ILE A 692 12.32 -45.74 14.34
C ILE A 692 11.38 -45.97 13.15
N PHE A 693 11.65 -45.29 12.04
CA PHE A 693 11.27 -45.80 10.71
C PHE A 693 12.29 -46.88 10.31
N GLY A 694 12.26 -48.00 11.04
CA GLY A 694 13.17 -49.12 10.83
C GLY A 694 12.89 -49.82 9.50
N GLU A 695 13.97 -50.07 8.75
CA GLU A 695 14.14 -51.11 7.72
C GLU A 695 12.90 -51.93 7.35
N ARG A 696 11.97 -51.35 6.56
CA ARG A 696 10.83 -52.06 5.95
C ARG A 696 10.62 -51.75 4.46
N TYR A 697 11.65 -51.27 3.76
CA TYR A 697 11.67 -51.17 2.29
C TYR A 697 12.38 -52.38 1.65
N GLY A 698 11.89 -53.57 1.97
CA GLY A 698 12.00 -54.75 1.11
C GLY A 698 10.70 -54.94 0.35
N SER A 699 10.75 -55.47 -0.87
CA SER A 699 9.54 -55.79 -1.64
C SER A 699 8.67 -56.80 -0.88
N LEU A 700 7.58 -56.33 -0.27
CA LEU A 700 6.57 -57.17 0.39
C LEU A 700 5.74 -57.88 -0.68
N THR A 701 6.27 -58.97 -1.19
CA THR A 701 5.51 -59.93 -1.99
C THR A 701 4.40 -60.56 -1.16
N VAL A 702 3.34 -61.03 -1.84
CA VAL A 702 2.13 -61.64 -1.27
C VAL A 702 2.40 -62.68 -0.15
N SER A 703 3.58 -63.32 -0.16
CA SER A 703 4.04 -64.29 0.84
C SER A 703 4.50 -63.73 2.20
N SER A 704 4.39 -62.42 2.48
CA SER A 704 5.07 -61.79 3.63
C SER A 704 4.17 -61.07 4.67
N GLN A 705 2.84 -61.18 4.58
CA GLN A 705 1.91 -60.48 5.49
C GLN A 705 1.61 -61.18 6.83
N THR A 706 2.24 -62.33 7.15
CA THR A 706 1.96 -63.14 8.35
C THR A 706 2.52 -62.60 9.69
N SER A 707 2.92 -61.33 9.78
CA SER A 707 3.58 -60.75 10.97
C SER A 707 2.99 -59.40 11.42
N TRP A 708 1.67 -59.38 11.65
CA TRP A 708 0.93 -58.25 12.25
C TRP A 708 0.16 -58.64 13.53
N GLU A 709 0.67 -59.60 14.30
CA GLU A 709 0.19 -59.85 15.66
C GLU A 709 0.86 -58.91 16.69
N GLU A 710 0.09 -58.53 17.70
CA GLU A 710 0.49 -57.80 18.92
C GLU A 710 1.00 -56.34 18.78
N SER A 711 0.06 -55.38 18.79
CA SER A 711 0.00 -54.36 19.86
C SER A 711 -1.16 -53.35 19.67
N HIS A 712 -2.31 -53.66 20.27
CA HIS A 712 -3.08 -52.75 21.16
C HIS A 712 -4.43 -53.39 21.51
N SER A 713 -4.59 -53.72 22.79
CA SER A 713 -5.83 -54.27 23.34
C SER A 713 -6.80 -53.18 23.80
N GLU A 714 -8.08 -53.50 23.72
CA GLU A 714 -9.25 -52.91 24.39
C GLU A 714 -10.04 -51.78 23.69
N GLN A 715 -11.32 -52.13 23.46
CA GLN A 715 -12.49 -51.27 23.20
C GLN A 715 -12.63 -50.60 21.83
N GLY A 716 -13.13 -51.38 20.87
CA GLY A 716 -13.68 -50.89 19.61
C GLY A 716 -13.92 -52.02 18.61
N GLY A 717 -15.05 -52.72 18.71
CA GLY A 717 -15.40 -53.79 17.77
C GLY A 717 -15.69 -53.21 16.38
N GLY A 718 -14.81 -53.49 15.41
CA GLY A 718 -14.99 -53.14 14.00
C GLY A 718 -14.03 -53.93 13.14
N ASP A 719 -14.56 -54.69 12.17
CA ASP A 719 -13.80 -55.62 11.35
C ASP A 719 -12.60 -54.94 10.66
N SER A 720 -11.39 -55.32 11.06
CA SER A 720 -10.20 -54.85 10.37
C SER A 720 -10.06 -55.59 9.04
N ILE A 721 -10.08 -54.84 7.94
CA ILE A 721 -9.96 -55.38 6.57
C ILE A 721 -8.70 -56.26 6.41
N LEU A 722 -7.67 -56.01 7.22
CA LEU A 722 -6.42 -56.78 7.28
C LEU A 722 -6.61 -58.25 7.70
N GLN A 723 -7.66 -58.61 8.45
CA GLN A 723 -7.93 -60.01 8.82
C GLN A 723 -8.58 -60.83 7.69
N ASN A 724 -9.00 -60.20 6.58
CA ASN A 724 -9.75 -60.86 5.49
C ASN A 724 -8.93 -61.17 4.22
N HIS A 725 -7.60 -61.04 4.25
CA HIS A 725 -6.75 -61.30 3.07
C HIS A 725 -6.89 -62.73 2.52
N GLU A 726 -7.13 -63.74 3.36
CA GLU A 726 -7.35 -65.13 2.90
C GLU A 726 -8.66 -65.31 2.09
N ASN A 727 -9.68 -64.47 2.33
CA ASN A 727 -11.00 -64.57 1.70
C ASN A 727 -11.08 -63.87 0.32
N LEU A 728 -10.06 -63.10 -0.09
CA LEU A 728 -10.10 -62.31 -1.33
C LEU A 728 -9.54 -63.06 -2.56
N THR A 729 -8.77 -64.13 -2.36
CA THR A 729 -8.06 -64.87 -3.42
C THR A 729 -9.02 -65.55 -4.41
N GLU A 730 -10.12 -66.14 -3.94
CA GLU A 730 -11.10 -66.82 -4.81
C GLU A 730 -11.93 -65.83 -5.65
N PRO A 731 -12.52 -64.75 -5.08
CA PRO A 731 -13.15 -63.68 -5.87
C PRO A 731 -12.19 -63.05 -6.88
N ALA A 732 -10.93 -62.76 -6.49
CA ALA A 732 -9.93 -62.21 -7.40
C ALA A 732 -9.63 -63.13 -8.58
N SER A 733 -9.40 -64.43 -8.30
CA SER A 733 -9.10 -65.43 -9.33
C SER A 733 -10.22 -65.56 -10.36
N LYS A 734 -11.49 -65.51 -9.94
CA LYS A 734 -12.66 -65.52 -10.84
C LYS A 734 -12.71 -64.31 -11.77
N VAL A 735 -12.23 -63.14 -11.32
CA VAL A 735 -12.14 -61.93 -12.15
C VAL A 735 -10.93 -61.99 -13.08
N MET A 736 -9.75 -62.38 -12.56
CA MET A 736 -8.49 -62.42 -13.30
C MET A 736 -8.48 -63.44 -14.45
N GLN A 737 -9.12 -64.60 -14.27
CA GLN A 737 -9.24 -65.62 -15.31
C GLN A 737 -9.89 -65.11 -16.61
N LYS A 738 -10.81 -64.13 -16.52
CA LYS A 738 -11.43 -63.51 -17.71
C LYS A 738 -10.43 -62.79 -18.62
N PHE A 739 -9.33 -62.33 -18.03
CA PHE A 739 -8.25 -61.62 -18.71
C PHE A 739 -7.01 -62.50 -18.96
N GLY A 740 -7.06 -63.80 -18.62
CA GLY A 740 -5.93 -64.71 -18.74
C GLY A 740 -4.79 -64.47 -17.73
N LEU A 741 -5.08 -63.79 -16.62
CA LEU A 741 -4.12 -63.47 -15.56
C LEU A 741 -4.26 -64.41 -14.34
N THR A 742 -3.21 -64.61 -13.54
CA THR A 742 -3.27 -65.35 -12.26
C THR A 742 -2.80 -64.50 -11.08
N TRP A 743 -3.38 -64.75 -9.90
CA TRP A 743 -3.12 -63.99 -8.67
C TRP A 743 -1.64 -63.92 -8.30
N GLU A 744 -0.93 -65.04 -8.40
CA GLU A 744 0.47 -65.20 -8.00
C GLU A 744 1.45 -64.48 -8.96
N ASN A 745 1.14 -64.51 -10.25
CA ASN A 745 2.03 -64.04 -11.31
C ASN A 745 1.77 -62.60 -11.72
N ASP A 746 0.51 -62.15 -11.65
CA ASP A 746 0.08 -60.89 -12.25
C ASP A 746 -0.43 -59.86 -11.25
N VAL A 747 -0.60 -60.16 -9.96
CA VAL A 747 -0.80 -59.13 -8.91
C VAL A 747 0.54 -58.69 -8.34
N GLU A 748 0.73 -57.39 -8.15
CA GLU A 748 1.88 -56.83 -7.43
C GLU A 748 1.52 -56.25 -6.05
N ASP A 749 0.28 -55.76 -5.86
CA ASP A 749 -0.15 -55.18 -4.58
C ASP A 749 -1.69 -55.17 -4.44
N ILE A 750 -2.19 -54.96 -3.22
CA ILE A 750 -3.61 -54.71 -2.90
C ILE A 750 -3.76 -53.33 -2.24
N LEU A 751 -4.70 -52.53 -2.75
CA LEU A 751 -5.01 -51.20 -2.23
C LEU A 751 -6.44 -51.18 -1.68
N THR A 752 -6.59 -50.70 -0.44
CA THR A 752 -7.92 -50.52 0.16
C THR A 752 -8.66 -49.35 -0.48
N ILE A 753 -9.97 -49.52 -0.70
CA ILE A 753 -10.83 -48.44 -1.22
C ILE A 753 -11.44 -47.70 -0.04
N LYS A 754 -11.08 -46.43 0.12
CA LYS A 754 -11.62 -45.50 1.13
C LYS A 754 -13.15 -45.49 1.09
N ASP A 755 -13.77 -45.46 2.26
CA ASP A 755 -15.21 -45.48 2.52
C ASP A 755 -16.06 -44.71 1.47
N THR A 756 -15.69 -43.46 1.13
CA THR A 756 -16.41 -42.62 0.16
C THR A 756 -16.36 -43.11 -1.29
N PHE A 757 -15.35 -43.91 -1.65
CA PHE A 757 -15.15 -44.45 -3.00
C PHE A 757 -15.71 -45.87 -3.17
N GLN A 758 -16.17 -46.53 -2.10
CA GLN A 758 -16.78 -47.87 -2.17
C GLN A 758 -18.02 -47.87 -3.07
N GLU A 759 -18.85 -46.83 -2.99
CA GLU A 759 -20.02 -46.67 -3.87
C GLU A 759 -19.59 -46.33 -5.31
N PHE A 760 -18.51 -45.56 -5.48
CA PHE A 760 -18.03 -45.16 -6.82
C PHE A 760 -17.43 -46.33 -7.59
N ALA A 761 -16.74 -47.24 -6.89
CA ALA A 761 -16.18 -48.45 -7.48
C ALA A 761 -17.26 -49.42 -7.99
N LYS A 762 -18.39 -49.50 -7.27
CA LYS A 762 -19.48 -50.44 -7.57
C LYS A 762 -20.50 -49.88 -8.55
N GLY A 763 -21.01 -48.67 -8.28
CA GLY A 763 -22.12 -48.07 -9.02
C GLY A 763 -23.47 -48.77 -8.81
N GLN A 764 -24.57 -48.10 -9.15
CA GLN A 764 -25.89 -48.70 -9.31
C GLN A 764 -26.11 -49.23 -10.73
N ARG A 765 -25.44 -48.63 -11.73
CA ARG A 765 -25.49 -48.98 -13.15
C ARG A 765 -24.06 -49.31 -13.62
N PRO A 766 -23.85 -50.14 -14.66
CA PRO A 766 -22.50 -50.50 -15.10
C PRO A 766 -21.58 -49.29 -15.36
N GLN A 767 -22.13 -48.25 -15.98
CA GLN A 767 -21.47 -47.01 -16.36
C GLN A 767 -21.32 -45.97 -15.24
N SER A 768 -21.95 -46.18 -14.07
CA SER A 768 -21.92 -45.26 -12.95
C SER A 768 -20.50 -44.89 -12.52
N TYR A 769 -20.31 -43.61 -12.21
CA TYR A 769 -19.05 -43.00 -11.80
C TYR A 769 -17.88 -43.21 -12.77
N ARG A 770 -18.18 -43.52 -14.04
CA ARG A 770 -17.19 -43.47 -15.11
C ARG A 770 -17.04 -42.04 -15.64
N HIS A 771 -15.82 -41.72 -16.02
CA HIS A 771 -15.40 -40.50 -16.70
C HIS A 771 -14.71 -40.91 -17.99
N ARG A 772 -15.20 -40.41 -19.13
CA ARG A 772 -14.60 -40.65 -20.45
C ARG A 772 -14.19 -39.32 -21.06
N ILE A 773 -12.95 -39.23 -21.52
CA ILE A 773 -12.39 -38.03 -22.16
C ILE A 773 -11.65 -38.42 -23.43
N ALA A 774 -11.81 -37.64 -24.50
CA ALA A 774 -11.08 -37.83 -25.75
C ALA A 774 -10.12 -36.66 -25.99
N PHE A 775 -8.91 -36.98 -26.44
CA PHE A 775 -7.89 -36.02 -26.85
C PHE A 775 -7.45 -36.30 -28.28
N LYS A 776 -7.38 -35.25 -29.10
CA LYS A 776 -6.63 -35.20 -30.35
C LYS A 776 -5.15 -34.96 -30.03
N VAL A 777 -4.29 -35.88 -30.43
CA VAL A 777 -2.85 -35.84 -30.19
C VAL A 777 -2.14 -35.33 -31.44
N LYS A 778 -1.70 -34.06 -31.40
CA LYS A 778 -1.21 -33.34 -32.60
C LYS A 778 0.21 -33.78 -33.00
N GLY A 779 0.37 -34.34 -34.20
CA GLY A 779 1.69 -34.61 -34.80
C GLY A 779 2.40 -35.88 -34.33
N PHE A 780 1.73 -36.75 -33.58
CA PHE A 780 2.25 -38.06 -33.15
C PHE A 780 1.37 -39.19 -33.71
N ASN A 781 2.00 -40.33 -34.03
CA ASN A 781 1.30 -41.52 -34.52
C ASN A 781 0.80 -42.41 -33.35
N PRO A 782 -0.17 -43.31 -33.59
CA PRO A 782 -0.75 -44.18 -32.54
C PRO A 782 0.27 -45.05 -31.80
N GLY A 783 1.37 -45.45 -32.45
CA GLY A 783 2.43 -46.25 -31.82
C GLY A 783 3.18 -45.50 -30.74
N LEU A 784 3.59 -44.25 -31.01
CA LEU A 784 4.27 -43.40 -30.04
C LEU A 784 3.37 -43.05 -28.85
N VAL A 785 2.09 -42.73 -29.12
CA VAL A 785 1.10 -42.43 -28.08
C VAL A 785 0.86 -43.65 -27.17
N ARG A 786 0.79 -44.85 -27.74
CA ARG A 786 0.69 -46.10 -26.96
C ARG A 786 1.92 -46.30 -26.07
N VAL A 787 3.14 -46.16 -26.60
CA VAL A 787 4.38 -46.35 -25.80
C VAL A 787 4.47 -45.34 -24.65
N ALA A 788 4.07 -44.09 -24.87
CA ALA A 788 4.00 -43.07 -23.81
C ALA A 788 2.98 -43.45 -22.72
N LEU A 789 1.82 -43.99 -23.11
CA LEU A 789 0.79 -44.44 -22.18
C LEU A 789 1.23 -45.68 -21.37
N GLU A 790 1.87 -46.67 -21.99
CA GLU A 790 2.44 -47.83 -21.29
C GLU A 790 3.47 -47.42 -20.23
N ARG A 791 4.36 -46.47 -20.56
CA ARG A 791 5.32 -45.88 -19.61
C ARG A 791 4.60 -45.18 -18.46
N SER A 792 3.60 -44.37 -18.76
CA SER A 792 2.81 -43.65 -17.76
C SER A 792 2.09 -44.62 -16.80
N LEU A 793 1.43 -45.66 -17.33
CA LEU A 793 0.81 -46.72 -16.54
C LEU A 793 1.82 -47.46 -15.65
N SER A 794 3.04 -47.74 -16.14
CA SER A 794 4.08 -48.38 -15.32
C SER A 794 4.39 -47.59 -14.03
N LYS A 795 4.31 -46.25 -14.09
CA LYS A 795 4.57 -45.32 -12.96
C LYS A 795 3.32 -45.00 -12.13
N ARG A 796 2.14 -45.45 -12.54
CA ARG A 796 0.84 -45.13 -11.93
C ARG A 796 0.06 -46.42 -11.60
N PRO A 797 0.45 -47.17 -10.54
CA PRO A 797 -0.11 -48.50 -10.26
C PRO A 797 -1.63 -48.52 -10.06
N ILE A 798 -2.22 -47.45 -9.49
CA ILE A 798 -3.67 -47.30 -9.31
C ILE A 798 -4.46 -47.37 -10.63
N LEU A 799 -3.84 -47.06 -11.77
CA LEU A 799 -4.45 -47.14 -13.11
C LEU A 799 -4.32 -48.53 -13.74
N ARG A 800 -3.63 -49.46 -13.10
CA ARG A 800 -3.50 -50.87 -13.52
C ARG A 800 -4.27 -51.79 -12.58
N THR A 801 -5.38 -51.31 -12.02
CA THR A 801 -6.18 -52.08 -11.06
C THR A 801 -7.42 -52.71 -11.66
N ILE A 802 -7.79 -53.85 -11.07
CA ILE A 802 -9.11 -54.45 -11.19
C ILE A 802 -9.81 -54.41 -9.83
N LEU A 803 -11.13 -54.27 -9.85
CA LEU A 803 -11.95 -54.33 -8.66
C LEU A 803 -12.15 -55.78 -8.20
N VAL A 804 -11.88 -56.04 -6.92
CA VAL A 804 -12.05 -57.34 -6.27
C VAL A 804 -12.94 -57.17 -5.05
N GLY A 805 -14.00 -57.98 -4.96
CA GLY A 805 -14.89 -58.03 -3.81
C GLY A 805 -16.18 -58.78 -4.14
N GLU A 806 -16.83 -59.33 -3.12
CA GLU A 806 -18.14 -59.97 -3.26
C GLU A 806 -19.28 -58.94 -3.13
N PRO A 807 -20.46 -59.18 -3.73
CA PRO A 807 -21.64 -58.34 -3.53
C PRO A 807 -21.98 -58.19 -2.05
N GLY A 808 -22.00 -56.95 -1.56
CA GLY A 808 -22.26 -56.62 -0.14
C GLY A 808 -21.00 -56.47 0.74
N ALA A 809 -19.84 -56.97 0.32
CA ALA A 809 -18.57 -56.78 1.05
C ALA A 809 -17.88 -55.46 0.66
N THR A 810 -16.91 -55.00 1.47
CA THR A 810 -15.98 -53.92 1.07
C THR A 810 -15.08 -54.40 -0.06
N ALA A 811 -15.08 -53.68 -1.18
CA ALA A 811 -14.22 -53.99 -2.31
C ALA A 811 -12.81 -53.40 -2.13
N VAL A 812 -11.84 -54.00 -2.82
CA VAL A 812 -10.44 -53.56 -2.89
C VAL A 812 -9.98 -53.49 -4.33
N HIS A 813 -8.91 -52.73 -4.58
CA HIS A 813 -8.21 -52.73 -5.86
C HIS A 813 -7.08 -53.76 -5.82
N ALA A 814 -7.12 -54.75 -6.72
CA ALA A 814 -5.95 -55.58 -6.99
C ALA A 814 -5.11 -54.90 -8.07
N VAL A 815 -3.88 -54.54 -7.72
CA VAL A 815 -2.91 -53.89 -8.61
C VAL A 815 -2.24 -54.96 -9.45
N LEU A 816 -2.48 -54.94 -10.76
CA LEU A 816 -1.81 -55.83 -11.70
C LEU A 816 -0.33 -55.45 -11.83
N ARG A 817 0.54 -56.35 -12.29
CA ARG A 817 1.98 -56.10 -12.50
C ARG A 817 2.23 -55.52 -13.91
N PRO A 818 3.24 -54.65 -14.14
CA PRO A 818 3.55 -54.16 -15.49
C PRO A 818 3.96 -55.30 -16.44
N SER A 819 3.18 -55.53 -17.48
CA SER A 819 3.50 -56.48 -18.56
C SER A 819 2.79 -56.09 -19.86
N HIS A 820 3.28 -56.56 -21.01
CA HIS A 820 2.61 -56.33 -22.30
C HIS A 820 1.17 -56.88 -22.30
N VAL A 821 0.94 -58.03 -21.65
CA VAL A 821 -0.42 -58.61 -21.51
C VAL A 821 -1.34 -57.66 -20.75
N VAL A 822 -0.89 -57.07 -19.64
CA VAL A 822 -1.66 -56.08 -18.88
C VAL A 822 -1.90 -54.80 -19.69
N TYR A 823 -0.93 -54.36 -20.50
CA TYR A 823 -1.15 -53.23 -21.40
C TYR A 823 -2.15 -53.53 -22.52
N ASP A 824 -2.17 -54.74 -23.08
CA ASP A 824 -3.16 -55.15 -24.10
C ASP A 824 -4.59 -55.27 -23.52
N ILE A 825 -4.73 -55.62 -22.24
CA ILE A 825 -6.01 -55.64 -21.52
C ILE A 825 -6.58 -54.23 -21.29
N LEU A 826 -5.70 -53.24 -21.12
CA LEU A 826 -6.03 -51.86 -20.76
C LEU A 826 -6.05 -50.88 -21.96
N ILE A 827 -5.28 -51.15 -23.02
CA ILE A 827 -5.11 -50.26 -24.18
C ILE A 827 -5.51 -50.99 -25.47
N THR A 828 -6.60 -50.57 -26.09
CA THR A 828 -7.01 -51.02 -27.42
C THR A 828 -6.54 -50.06 -28.51
N GLN A 829 -6.16 -50.59 -29.68
CA GLN A 829 -5.91 -49.78 -30.87
C GLN A 829 -7.08 -49.90 -31.84
N GLU A 830 -7.53 -48.76 -32.38
CA GLU A 830 -8.65 -48.67 -33.32
C GLU A 830 -8.28 -47.74 -34.50
N SER A 831 -9.19 -47.53 -35.45
CA SER A 831 -8.98 -46.61 -36.58
C SER A 831 -10.32 -46.05 -37.02
N PHE A 832 -10.40 -44.73 -37.09
CA PHE A 832 -11.59 -43.97 -37.45
C PHE A 832 -11.40 -43.28 -38.80
N SER A 833 -12.47 -43.16 -39.58
CA SER A 833 -12.43 -42.43 -40.85
C SER A 833 -12.47 -40.92 -40.61
N HIS A 834 -13.28 -40.47 -39.65
CA HIS A 834 -13.57 -39.07 -39.33
C HIS A 834 -13.61 -38.79 -37.82
N GLU A 835 -13.37 -37.54 -37.42
CA GLU A 835 -13.42 -37.09 -36.01
C GLU A 835 -14.80 -37.26 -35.35
N SER A 836 -15.88 -37.38 -36.14
CA SER A 836 -17.23 -37.64 -35.62
C SER A 836 -17.36 -39.00 -34.94
N GLU A 837 -16.65 -40.03 -35.42
CA GLU A 837 -16.63 -41.37 -34.81
C GLU A 837 -16.03 -41.34 -33.39
N VAL A 838 -15.12 -40.40 -33.11
CA VAL A 838 -14.59 -40.16 -31.76
C VAL A 838 -15.66 -39.58 -30.84
N GLN A 839 -16.54 -38.72 -31.35
CA GLN A 839 -17.67 -38.15 -30.59
C GLN A 839 -18.76 -39.19 -30.33
N GLU A 840 -19.07 -40.03 -31.32
CA GLU A 840 -19.95 -41.19 -31.14
C GLU A 840 -19.39 -42.12 -30.05
N THR A 841 -18.09 -42.43 -30.11
CA THR A 841 -17.37 -43.23 -29.09
C THR A 841 -17.35 -42.58 -27.70
N LEU A 842 -17.56 -41.26 -27.56
CA LEU A 842 -17.72 -40.63 -26.23
C LEU A 842 -19.09 -40.91 -25.61
N VAL A 843 -20.15 -40.93 -26.42
CA VAL A 843 -21.54 -41.08 -25.97
C VAL A 843 -21.96 -42.56 -25.88
N ASP A 844 -21.32 -43.43 -26.67
CA ASP A 844 -21.68 -44.84 -26.81
C ASP A 844 -21.51 -45.65 -25.49
N ASP A 845 -22.54 -46.43 -25.14
CA ASP A 845 -22.65 -47.14 -23.87
C ASP A 845 -22.47 -48.66 -24.04
N PHE A 846 -21.32 -49.08 -24.58
CA PHE A 846 -20.90 -50.47 -24.57
C PHE A 846 -20.52 -50.95 -23.16
N GLY A 847 -21.55 -51.20 -22.33
CA GLY A 847 -21.42 -51.70 -20.95
C GLY A 847 -20.56 -52.96 -20.81
N GLU A 848 -20.51 -53.81 -21.83
CA GLU A 848 -19.72 -55.06 -21.86
C GLU A 848 -18.19 -54.85 -21.92
N ARG A 849 -17.70 -53.67 -22.36
CA ARG A 849 -16.26 -53.47 -22.69
C ARG A 849 -15.37 -52.96 -21.55
N PHE A 850 -15.92 -52.76 -20.35
CA PHE A 850 -15.18 -52.22 -19.18
C PHE A 850 -14.96 -53.28 -18.09
N GLU A 851 -15.97 -54.09 -17.79
CA GLU A 851 -15.94 -55.16 -16.78
C GLU A 851 -15.42 -54.68 -15.40
N ALA A 852 -14.48 -55.41 -14.78
CA ALA A 852 -13.89 -55.09 -13.49
C ALA A 852 -12.63 -54.20 -13.58
N ARG A 853 -12.22 -53.77 -14.79
CA ARG A 853 -11.11 -52.83 -14.96
C ARG A 853 -11.54 -51.45 -14.49
N MET A 854 -10.70 -50.75 -13.76
CA MET A 854 -10.97 -49.38 -13.33
C MET A 854 -10.41 -48.32 -14.30
N PHE A 855 -9.65 -48.77 -15.30
CA PHE A 855 -9.03 -47.96 -16.35
C PHE A 855 -9.16 -48.64 -17.71
N LYS A 856 -9.34 -47.85 -18.77
CA LYS A 856 -9.15 -48.27 -20.17
C LYS A 856 -8.75 -47.08 -21.05
N ALA A 857 -7.99 -47.34 -22.10
CA ALA A 857 -7.74 -46.39 -23.18
C ALA A 857 -7.95 -47.00 -24.57
N ILE A 858 -8.33 -46.14 -25.52
CA ILE A 858 -8.33 -46.40 -26.96
C ILE A 858 -7.33 -45.44 -27.60
N VAL A 859 -6.39 -45.95 -28.38
CA VAL A 859 -5.49 -45.14 -29.20
C VAL A 859 -5.84 -45.40 -30.67
N ALA A 860 -6.42 -44.42 -31.34
CA ALA A 860 -6.96 -44.59 -32.69
C ALA A 860 -6.28 -43.67 -33.70
N ASP A 861 -6.04 -44.19 -34.91
CA ASP A 861 -5.71 -43.36 -36.07
C ASP A 861 -6.99 -42.65 -36.59
N ILE A 862 -6.87 -41.39 -37.00
CA ILE A 862 -7.95 -40.63 -37.67
C ILE A 862 -7.49 -40.31 -39.09
N GLY A 863 -8.00 -41.08 -40.06
CA GLY A 863 -7.79 -40.83 -41.49
C GLY A 863 -6.32 -40.72 -41.95
N GLY A 864 -5.39 -41.36 -41.25
CA GLY A 864 -3.95 -41.35 -41.52
C GLY A 864 -3.23 -40.03 -41.24
N LYS A 865 -3.83 -39.11 -40.46
CA LYS A 865 -3.31 -37.75 -40.23
C LYS A 865 -3.12 -37.38 -38.76
N ASP A 866 -4.07 -37.76 -37.92
CA ASP A 866 -4.13 -37.37 -36.51
C ASP A 866 -4.38 -38.61 -35.65
N THR A 867 -3.95 -38.58 -34.38
CA THR A 867 -4.23 -39.67 -33.42
C THR A 867 -5.29 -39.22 -32.41
N ALA A 868 -6.30 -40.05 -32.15
CA ALA A 868 -7.18 -39.91 -30.99
C ALA A 868 -6.66 -40.75 -29.81
N LEU A 869 -6.75 -40.20 -28.60
CA LEU A 869 -6.56 -40.89 -27.34
C LEU A 869 -7.84 -40.74 -26.51
N ILE A 870 -8.60 -41.82 -26.37
CA ILE A 870 -9.85 -41.85 -25.61
C ILE A 870 -9.59 -42.61 -24.31
N ILE A 871 -9.72 -41.95 -23.17
CA ILE A 871 -9.47 -42.53 -21.84
C ILE A 871 -10.82 -42.71 -21.14
N THR A 872 -11.05 -43.87 -20.52
CA THR A 872 -12.18 -44.13 -19.62
C THR A 872 -11.64 -44.57 -18.25
N LEU A 873 -12.08 -43.90 -17.19
CA LEU A 873 -11.70 -44.13 -15.80
C LEU A 873 -12.94 -44.34 -14.94
N ASN A 874 -12.84 -45.11 -13.86
CA ASN A 874 -13.81 -45.09 -12.76
C ASN A 874 -13.30 -44.20 -11.61
N HIS A 875 -14.16 -43.40 -10.98
CA HIS A 875 -13.75 -42.45 -9.93
C HIS A 875 -13.06 -43.08 -8.71
N SER A 876 -13.17 -44.40 -8.48
CA SER A 876 -12.41 -45.08 -7.42
C SER A 876 -10.88 -45.15 -7.67
N VAL A 877 -10.39 -44.77 -8.86
CA VAL A 877 -8.95 -44.69 -9.19
C VAL A 877 -8.47 -43.30 -9.58
N PHE A 878 -9.34 -42.29 -9.68
CA PHE A 878 -8.94 -40.92 -10.03
C PHE A 878 -9.87 -39.84 -9.45
N ASP A 879 -9.29 -38.66 -9.21
CA ASP A 879 -9.99 -37.40 -9.02
C ASP A 879 -9.35 -36.30 -9.90
N ALA A 880 -9.86 -35.08 -9.81
CA ALA A 880 -9.35 -33.96 -10.62
C ALA A 880 -7.89 -33.59 -10.30
N SER A 881 -7.46 -33.73 -9.05
CA SER A 881 -6.08 -33.48 -8.60
C SER A 881 -5.11 -34.51 -9.21
N PHE A 882 -5.47 -35.79 -9.13
CA PHE A 882 -4.74 -36.88 -9.78
C PHE A 882 -4.66 -36.65 -11.29
N ALA A 883 -5.81 -36.42 -11.94
CA ALA A 883 -5.92 -36.24 -13.39
C ALA A 883 -5.08 -35.06 -13.88
N TYR A 884 -5.06 -33.94 -13.15
CA TYR A 884 -4.22 -32.80 -13.49
C TYR A 884 -2.73 -33.16 -13.54
N SER A 885 -2.23 -33.83 -12.49
CA SER A 885 -0.83 -34.30 -12.46
C SER A 885 -0.54 -35.29 -13.60
N TRP A 886 -1.46 -36.21 -13.84
CA TRP A 886 -1.24 -37.35 -14.71
C TRP A 886 -1.33 -36.99 -16.20
N TYR A 887 -2.28 -36.15 -16.62
CA TYR A 887 -2.35 -35.67 -18.01
C TYR A 887 -1.15 -34.78 -18.35
N SER A 888 -0.63 -34.00 -17.39
CA SER A 888 0.63 -33.25 -17.57
C SER A 888 1.84 -34.17 -17.76
N ASP A 889 1.96 -35.24 -16.97
CA ASP A 889 3.01 -36.25 -17.16
C ASP A 889 2.86 -36.94 -18.53
N LEU A 890 1.63 -37.27 -18.94
CA LEU A 890 1.33 -37.97 -20.19
C LEU A 890 1.66 -37.13 -21.43
N ASP A 891 1.33 -35.83 -21.43
CA ASP A 891 1.72 -34.88 -22.48
C ASP A 891 3.27 -34.83 -22.63
N MET A 892 4.00 -34.89 -21.50
CA MET A 892 5.47 -34.95 -21.49
C MET A 892 6.04 -36.30 -21.93
N PHE A 893 5.46 -37.43 -21.55
CA PHE A 893 5.89 -38.75 -22.03
C PHE A 893 5.68 -38.93 -23.54
N ILE A 894 4.66 -38.28 -24.12
CA ILE A 894 4.44 -38.26 -25.57
C ILE A 894 5.51 -37.42 -26.28
N GLN A 895 5.86 -36.25 -25.74
CA GLN A 895 6.86 -35.35 -26.32
C GLN A 895 8.32 -35.82 -26.16
N THR A 896 8.65 -36.35 -24.98
CA THR A 896 10.03 -36.62 -24.56
C THR A 896 10.15 -38.05 -24.04
N PRO A 897 10.73 -38.97 -24.84
CA PRO A 897 10.85 -40.38 -24.45
C PRO A 897 11.53 -40.60 -23.08
N ASP A 898 12.58 -39.83 -22.77
CA ASP A 898 13.38 -39.99 -21.55
C ASP A 898 12.91 -39.09 -20.39
N PHE A 899 11.66 -38.60 -20.44
CA PHE A 899 11.07 -37.80 -19.36
C PHE A 899 11.01 -38.59 -18.05
N VAL A 900 11.44 -37.96 -16.96
CA VAL A 900 11.30 -38.47 -15.60
C VAL A 900 10.23 -37.66 -14.88
N SER A 901 9.08 -38.29 -14.61
CA SER A 901 8.00 -37.68 -13.82
C SER A 901 8.46 -37.37 -12.40
N ALA A 902 7.79 -36.40 -11.75
CA ALA A 902 8.03 -36.09 -10.34
C ALA A 902 7.91 -37.35 -9.45
N PRO A 903 8.72 -37.51 -8.38
CA PRO A 903 8.57 -38.65 -7.48
C PRO A 903 7.22 -38.60 -6.75
N THR A 904 6.30 -39.54 -6.92
CA THR A 904 4.98 -39.48 -6.25
C THR A 904 4.94 -40.32 -4.97
N THR A 905 4.22 -39.88 -3.93
CA THR A 905 3.86 -40.71 -2.79
C THR A 905 2.95 -41.86 -3.27
N PRO A 906 3.29 -43.14 -3.03
CA PRO A 906 2.43 -44.26 -3.42
C PRO A 906 1.05 -44.17 -2.74
N PHE A 907 -0.02 -44.41 -3.49
CA PHE A 907 -1.39 -44.37 -2.93
C PHE A 907 -1.57 -45.32 -1.74
N LYS A 908 -0.87 -46.46 -1.74
CA LYS A 908 -0.88 -47.42 -0.64
C LYS A 908 -0.60 -46.76 0.72
N LEU A 909 0.41 -45.91 0.81
CA LEU A 909 0.78 -45.24 2.06
C LEU A 909 -0.38 -44.39 2.58
N PHE A 910 -1.06 -43.65 1.70
CA PHE A 910 -2.23 -42.86 2.07
C PHE A 910 -3.41 -43.73 2.48
N ALA A 911 -3.72 -44.78 1.72
CA ALA A 911 -4.83 -45.69 1.98
C ALA A 911 -4.66 -46.43 3.32
N ASP A 912 -3.47 -46.96 3.58
CA ASP A 912 -3.12 -47.67 4.81
C ASP A 912 -3.11 -46.71 6.02
N THR A 913 -2.57 -45.50 5.86
CA THR A 913 -2.58 -44.45 6.91
C THR A 913 -4.02 -44.03 7.24
N HIS A 914 -4.86 -43.78 6.22
CA HIS A 914 -6.27 -43.47 6.42
C HIS A 914 -6.98 -44.61 7.16
N GLN A 915 -6.76 -45.87 6.74
CA GLN A 915 -7.34 -47.05 7.39
C GLN A 915 -6.89 -47.20 8.85
N GLN A 916 -5.63 -46.88 9.18
CA GLN A 916 -5.09 -46.90 10.54
C GLN A 916 -5.72 -45.82 11.44
N TYR A 917 -5.90 -44.59 10.95
CA TYR A 917 -6.35 -43.47 11.77
C TYR A 917 -7.87 -43.24 11.77
N LYS A 918 -8.66 -43.93 10.93
CA LYS A 918 -10.12 -43.72 10.83
C LYS A 918 -10.92 -44.00 12.11
N THR A 919 -10.35 -44.73 13.08
CA THR A 919 -10.96 -45.01 14.39
C THR A 919 -10.26 -44.27 15.54
N SER A 920 -9.31 -43.39 15.25
CA SER A 920 -8.58 -42.63 16.27
C SER A 920 -9.52 -41.71 17.08
N SER A 921 -9.16 -41.43 18.33
CA SER A 921 -9.88 -40.46 19.20
C SER A 921 -10.10 -39.09 18.54
N LEU A 922 -9.23 -38.75 17.61
CA LEU A 922 -9.19 -37.50 16.89
C LEU A 922 -10.14 -37.55 15.66
N ALA A 923 -10.15 -38.64 14.89
CA ALA A 923 -11.19 -38.89 13.88
C ALA A 923 -12.59 -38.98 14.50
N LEU A 924 -12.71 -39.57 15.70
CA LEU A 924 -13.95 -39.60 16.47
C LEU A 924 -14.42 -38.19 16.87
N SER A 925 -13.53 -37.21 17.07
CA SER A 925 -13.93 -35.81 17.30
C SER A 925 -14.62 -35.21 16.06
N ASP A 926 -14.10 -35.47 14.87
CA ASP A 926 -14.63 -34.97 13.60
C ASP A 926 -15.95 -35.65 13.24
N ILE A 927 -16.04 -36.97 13.43
CA ILE A 927 -17.29 -37.74 13.30
C ILE A 927 -18.36 -37.14 14.22
N ASN A 928 -18.02 -36.89 15.49
CA ASN A 928 -18.94 -36.25 16.44
C ASN A 928 -19.30 -34.81 16.04
N PHE A 929 -18.44 -34.05 15.36
CA PHE A 929 -18.81 -32.75 14.80
C PHE A 929 -19.92 -32.90 13.76
N HIS A 930 -19.78 -33.79 12.78
CA HIS A 930 -20.81 -33.99 11.76
C HIS A 930 -22.11 -34.52 12.35
N ILE A 931 -22.07 -35.50 13.26
CA ILE A 931 -23.27 -35.99 13.97
C ILE A 931 -23.98 -34.83 14.70
N ARG A 932 -23.24 -33.96 15.41
CA ARG A 932 -23.80 -32.79 16.10
C ARG A 932 -24.31 -31.71 15.16
N ARG A 933 -23.69 -31.52 13.98
CA ARG A 933 -24.09 -30.52 12.97
C ARG A 933 -25.37 -30.93 12.24
N LEU A 934 -25.53 -32.22 11.99
CA LEU A 934 -26.66 -32.80 11.28
C LEU A 934 -27.87 -33.06 12.21
N ARG A 935 -27.64 -33.22 13.52
CA ARG A 935 -28.68 -33.17 14.56
C ARG A 935 -29.00 -31.72 14.99
N GLY A 936 -30.14 -31.52 15.68
CA GLY A 936 -30.77 -30.22 15.88
C GLY A 936 -29.95 -29.09 16.53
N ARG A 937 -29.47 -28.14 15.70
CA ARG A 937 -29.10 -26.72 15.96
C ARG A 937 -28.12 -26.38 17.11
N LYS A 938 -26.81 -26.26 16.74
CA LYS A 938 -25.75 -25.29 17.23
C LYS A 938 -25.09 -25.58 18.60
N TRP A 939 -23.90 -25.08 19.02
CA TRP A 939 -22.69 -24.36 18.47
C TRP A 939 -21.56 -24.41 19.57
N PRO A 940 -20.37 -23.77 19.41
CA PRO A 940 -19.11 -24.18 18.74
C PRO A 940 -18.13 -24.95 19.72
N PHE A 941 -16.97 -25.54 19.37
CA PHE A 941 -15.69 -25.07 18.75
C PHE A 941 -14.82 -26.27 18.32
N LEU A 942 -13.72 -26.09 17.53
CA LEU A 942 -12.93 -27.19 16.93
C LEU A 942 -11.37 -26.98 16.84
N PRO A 943 -10.54 -28.05 16.68
CA PRO A 943 -9.06 -27.98 16.70
C PRO A 943 -8.32 -28.49 15.42
N GLY A 944 -7.10 -27.99 15.13
CA GLY A 944 -6.36 -28.19 13.86
C GLY A 944 -5.24 -29.26 13.82
N TRP A 945 -5.37 -30.39 14.49
CA TRP A 945 -4.31 -31.42 14.65
C TRP A 945 -4.13 -32.37 13.44
N ILE A 946 -5.12 -32.48 12.54
CA ILE A 946 -5.12 -33.51 11.47
C ILE A 946 -4.21 -33.14 10.30
N THR A 947 -4.03 -31.84 10.08
CA THR A 947 -3.21 -31.25 9.02
C THR A 947 -1.77 -31.75 9.05
N ASP A 948 -1.18 -31.96 10.24
CA ASP A 948 0.24 -32.29 10.39
C ASP A 948 0.57 -33.78 10.21
N ARG A 949 -0.43 -34.61 9.85
CA ARG A 949 -0.30 -36.09 9.85
C ARG A 949 -0.58 -36.80 8.53
N LEU A 950 -1.11 -36.12 7.52
CA LEU A 950 -1.38 -36.71 6.20
C LEU A 950 -0.48 -36.09 5.12
N PRO A 951 0.06 -36.89 4.18
CA PRO A 951 0.65 -36.35 2.95
C PRO A 951 -0.37 -35.51 2.19
N SER A 952 0.11 -34.50 1.48
CA SER A 952 -0.77 -33.62 0.71
C SER A 952 -1.50 -34.35 -0.40
N ALA A 953 -2.74 -33.93 -0.71
CA ALA A 953 -3.56 -34.51 -1.77
C ALA A 953 -2.81 -34.62 -3.11
N MET A 954 -1.98 -33.63 -3.45
CA MET A 954 -1.19 -33.59 -4.69
C MET A 954 0.09 -34.43 -4.69
N SER A 955 0.54 -34.92 -3.53
CA SER A 955 1.67 -35.86 -3.48
C SER A 955 1.25 -37.28 -3.82
N ILE A 956 -0.03 -37.58 -3.64
CA ILE A 956 -0.60 -38.93 -3.60
C ILE A 956 -0.90 -39.43 -5.02
N ASN A 957 -0.38 -40.62 -5.34
CA ASN A 957 -0.55 -41.28 -6.63
C ASN A 957 -1.89 -42.04 -6.75
N GLY A 958 -3.01 -41.40 -6.39
CA GLY A 958 -4.37 -41.93 -6.45
C GLY A 958 -5.40 -40.94 -5.89
N PRO A 959 -6.68 -41.32 -5.79
CA PRO A 959 -7.78 -40.38 -5.52
C PRO A 959 -7.94 -40.02 -4.03
N THR A 960 -8.18 -38.75 -3.76
CA THR A 960 -8.14 -38.13 -2.43
C THR A 960 -9.46 -37.47 -2.01
N LEU A 961 -10.36 -37.22 -2.97
CA LEU A 961 -11.69 -36.60 -2.77
C LEU A 961 -12.41 -37.12 -1.52
N THR A 962 -13.10 -36.20 -0.83
CA THR A 962 -13.91 -36.54 0.36
C THR A 962 -15.29 -35.89 0.24
N TRP A 963 -16.30 -36.60 0.72
CA TRP A 963 -17.70 -36.19 0.66
C TRP A 963 -18.07 -35.38 1.91
N THR A 964 -18.75 -34.24 1.74
CA THR A 964 -19.30 -33.46 2.85
C THR A 964 -20.72 -33.02 2.53
N MET A 965 -21.61 -32.99 3.53
CA MET A 965 -22.98 -32.53 3.36
C MET A 965 -23.13 -31.13 3.95
N ASN A 966 -23.28 -30.11 3.09
CA ASN A 966 -23.44 -28.73 3.51
C ASN A 966 -24.93 -28.38 3.68
N MET A 967 -25.31 -27.84 4.84
CA MET A 967 -26.67 -27.38 5.11
C MET A 967 -26.71 -25.84 5.18
N ILE A 968 -27.02 -25.21 4.05
CA ILE A 968 -27.12 -23.76 3.95
C ILE A 968 -28.55 -23.32 4.27
N GLN A 969 -28.77 -22.79 5.48
CA GLN A 969 -30.01 -22.07 5.76
C GLN A 969 -30.05 -20.78 4.95
N ILE A 970 -31.17 -20.42 4.33
CA ILE A 970 -31.42 -19.10 3.73
C ILE A 970 -32.42 -18.35 4.61
N LYS A 971 -32.09 -17.12 5.03
CA LYS A 971 -33.00 -16.25 5.78
C LYS A 971 -33.53 -15.13 4.87
N PRO A 972 -34.85 -15.00 4.65
CA PRO A 972 -35.40 -13.96 3.77
C PRO A 972 -34.97 -12.52 4.13
N THR A 973 -34.71 -12.26 5.41
CA THR A 973 -34.38 -10.93 5.95
C THR A 973 -32.88 -10.65 6.05
N GLU A 974 -31.99 -11.63 5.86
CA GLU A 974 -30.55 -11.34 5.85
C GLU A 974 -30.16 -10.70 4.51
N THR A 975 -29.19 -9.79 4.53
CA THR A 975 -28.71 -9.15 3.30
C THR A 975 -27.85 -10.10 2.47
N CYS A 976 -27.70 -9.83 1.18
CA CYS A 976 -26.81 -10.62 0.32
C CYS A 976 -25.37 -10.65 0.83
N GLY A 977 -24.85 -9.52 1.33
CA GLY A 977 -23.52 -9.46 1.95
C GLY A 977 -23.42 -10.30 3.22
N GLU A 978 -24.44 -10.29 4.09
CA GLU A 978 -24.49 -11.16 5.27
C GLU A 978 -24.59 -12.64 4.91
N LEU A 979 -25.40 -13.01 3.91
CA LEU A 979 -25.51 -14.39 3.41
C LEU A 979 -24.16 -14.89 2.90
N LEU A 980 -23.48 -14.13 2.03
CA LEU A 980 -22.17 -14.50 1.50
C LEU A 980 -21.11 -14.60 2.60
N THR A 981 -21.04 -13.61 3.50
CA THR A 981 -20.10 -13.60 4.64
C THR A 981 -20.37 -14.75 5.63
N ARG A 982 -21.62 -15.20 5.73
CA ARG A 982 -21.99 -16.35 6.55
C ARG A 982 -21.68 -17.66 5.84
N MET A 983 -22.00 -17.80 4.56
CA MET A 983 -21.64 -18.97 3.74
C MET A 983 -20.12 -19.20 3.72
N GLY A 984 -19.31 -18.15 3.62
CA GLY A 984 -17.85 -18.25 3.74
C GLY A 984 -17.40 -18.85 5.07
N ARG A 985 -17.95 -18.37 6.20
CA ARG A 985 -17.65 -18.90 7.54
C ARG A 985 -18.18 -20.33 7.75
N ASP A 986 -19.40 -20.61 7.28
CA ASP A 986 -20.02 -21.93 7.35
C ASP A 986 -19.21 -22.96 6.52
N GLN A 987 -18.58 -22.54 5.41
CA GLN A 987 -17.71 -23.34 4.56
C GLN A 987 -16.30 -23.51 5.15
N GLU A 988 -15.72 -22.47 5.76
CA GLU A 988 -14.42 -22.53 6.45
C GLU A 988 -14.46 -23.54 7.61
N GLU A 989 -15.53 -23.51 8.42
CA GLU A 989 -15.78 -24.50 9.48
C GLU A 989 -16.04 -25.90 8.94
N LEU A 990 -16.79 -26.06 7.83
CA LEU A 990 -17.02 -27.38 7.22
C LEU A 990 -15.70 -28.00 6.71
N SER A 991 -14.81 -27.16 6.18
CA SER A 991 -13.54 -27.58 5.59
C SER A 991 -12.59 -28.16 6.64
N SER A 992 -12.57 -27.64 7.88
CA SER A 992 -11.70 -28.18 8.95
C SER A 992 -12.09 -29.59 9.44
N HIS A 993 -13.27 -30.10 9.06
CA HIS A 993 -13.73 -31.47 9.40
C HIS A 993 -14.05 -32.32 8.17
N ALA A 994 -13.62 -31.89 6.98
CA ALA A 994 -13.95 -32.56 5.73
C ALA A 994 -13.49 -34.03 5.66
N HIS A 995 -12.50 -34.43 6.47
CA HIS A 995 -11.91 -35.78 6.48
C HIS A 995 -12.64 -36.82 7.34
N ALA A 996 -13.78 -36.49 7.97
CA ALA A 996 -14.54 -37.46 8.75
C ALA A 996 -15.00 -38.66 7.90
N PRO A 997 -14.78 -39.93 8.32
CA PRO A 997 -15.24 -41.10 7.58
C PRO A 997 -16.75 -41.13 7.42
N TRP A 998 -17.25 -40.96 6.19
CA TRP A 998 -18.68 -40.77 5.90
C TRP A 998 -19.56 -41.90 6.44
N TYR A 999 -19.15 -43.17 6.33
CA TYR A 999 -19.91 -44.28 6.91
C TYR A 999 -20.00 -44.22 8.44
N GLN A 1000 -18.99 -43.70 9.15
CA GLN A 1000 -19.07 -43.53 10.59
C GLN A 1000 -19.96 -42.34 10.99
N VAL A 1001 -20.03 -41.29 10.16
CA VAL A 1001 -21.01 -40.21 10.31
C VAL A 1001 -22.43 -40.75 10.15
N LEU A 1002 -22.70 -41.52 9.08
CA LEU A 1002 -24.00 -42.15 8.84
C LEU A 1002 -24.40 -43.09 9.99
N ASN A 1003 -23.50 -43.97 10.45
CA ASN A 1003 -23.76 -44.87 11.57
C ASN A 1003 -24.03 -44.10 12.88
N GLY A 1004 -23.33 -42.98 13.12
CA GLY A 1004 -23.53 -42.15 14.31
C GLY A 1004 -24.83 -41.34 14.32
N LEU A 1005 -25.44 -41.12 13.14
CA LEU A 1005 -26.81 -40.61 13.00
C LEU A 1005 -27.87 -41.68 13.32
N GLY A 1006 -27.48 -42.96 13.42
CA GLY A 1006 -28.37 -44.06 13.77
C GLY A 1006 -29.37 -44.43 12.67
N ASP A 1007 -30.19 -45.44 12.96
CA ASP A 1007 -30.97 -46.16 11.94
C ASP A 1007 -32.10 -45.34 11.30
N GLU A 1008 -32.52 -44.21 11.89
CA GLU A 1008 -33.54 -43.32 11.33
C GLU A 1008 -32.92 -42.18 10.50
N GLU A 1009 -32.01 -41.38 11.08
CA GLU A 1009 -31.43 -40.21 10.42
C GLU A 1009 -30.31 -40.57 9.43
N GLY A 1010 -29.59 -41.67 9.66
CA GLY A 1010 -28.50 -42.13 8.80
C GLY A 1010 -28.93 -42.45 7.36
N PRO A 1011 -29.95 -43.30 7.13
CA PRO A 1011 -30.47 -43.57 5.79
C PRO A 1011 -30.98 -42.31 5.08
N ILE A 1012 -31.65 -41.41 5.80
CA ILE A 1012 -32.14 -40.13 5.26
C ILE A 1012 -30.98 -39.24 4.84
N ALA A 1013 -29.93 -39.13 5.65
CA ALA A 1013 -28.72 -38.38 5.29
C ALA A 1013 -27.99 -38.99 4.09
N LYS A 1014 -27.92 -40.34 3.99
CA LYS A 1014 -27.37 -41.03 2.82
C LYS A 1014 -28.19 -40.71 1.56
N GLU A 1015 -29.51 -40.77 1.62
CA GLU A 1015 -30.37 -40.45 0.47
C GLU A 1015 -30.26 -38.97 0.07
N ALA A 1016 -30.40 -38.05 1.03
CA ALA A 1016 -30.32 -36.61 0.81
C ALA A 1016 -29.00 -36.20 0.16
N SER A 1017 -27.89 -36.80 0.59
CA SER A 1017 -26.56 -36.54 0.03
C SER A 1017 -26.46 -36.88 -1.47
N MET A 1018 -27.28 -37.78 -1.98
CA MET A 1018 -27.32 -38.19 -3.39
C MET A 1018 -28.40 -37.49 -4.23
N ARG A 1019 -29.24 -36.62 -3.62
CA ARG A 1019 -30.30 -35.90 -4.36
C ARG A 1019 -29.75 -34.73 -5.17
N GLN A 1020 -28.93 -33.88 -4.56
CA GLN A 1020 -28.28 -32.75 -5.22
C GLN A 1020 -26.82 -32.65 -4.81
N VAL A 1021 -25.95 -32.57 -5.79
CA VAL A 1021 -24.50 -32.42 -5.62
C VAL A 1021 -24.07 -31.11 -6.28
N PHE A 1022 -23.25 -30.33 -5.58
CA PHE A 1022 -22.54 -29.19 -6.16
C PHE A 1022 -21.05 -29.47 -6.08
N ASN A 1023 -20.38 -29.46 -7.23
CA ASN A 1023 -18.95 -29.67 -7.36
C ASN A 1023 -18.31 -28.45 -8.05
N TRP A 1024 -17.20 -27.97 -7.49
CA TRP A 1024 -16.35 -26.98 -8.13
C TRP A 1024 -15.20 -27.70 -8.85
N ASP A 1025 -15.44 -28.06 -10.12
CA ASP A 1025 -14.53 -28.89 -10.89
C ASP A 1025 -13.44 -28.08 -11.58
N VAL A 1026 -12.28 -28.10 -10.91
CA VAL A 1026 -11.02 -27.53 -11.37
C VAL A 1026 -10.57 -28.00 -12.76
N SER A 1027 -11.11 -29.12 -13.25
CA SER A 1027 -10.76 -29.71 -14.55
C SER A 1027 -11.61 -29.22 -15.73
N LEU A 1028 -12.69 -28.46 -15.51
CA LEU A 1028 -13.51 -27.93 -16.60
C LEU A 1028 -12.74 -26.94 -17.49
N LYS A 1029 -11.67 -26.33 -16.97
CA LYS A 1029 -10.72 -25.52 -17.74
C LYS A 1029 -10.13 -26.24 -18.94
N TYR A 1030 -9.93 -27.56 -18.89
CA TYR A 1030 -9.34 -28.27 -20.03
C TYR A 1030 -10.26 -28.32 -21.25
N LEU A 1031 -11.58 -28.16 -21.09
CA LEU A 1031 -12.52 -28.09 -22.22
C LEU A 1031 -12.33 -26.83 -23.07
N ASP A 1032 -11.70 -25.77 -22.54
CA ASP A 1032 -11.34 -24.60 -23.34
C ASP A 1032 -9.94 -24.76 -23.96
N SER A 1033 -9.93 -25.17 -25.23
CA SER A 1033 -8.71 -25.33 -26.03
C SER A 1033 -7.82 -24.08 -26.15
N SER A 1034 -8.32 -22.90 -25.79
CA SER A 1034 -7.54 -21.65 -25.79
C SER A 1034 -6.70 -21.42 -24.53
N VAL A 1035 -6.93 -22.19 -23.46
CA VAL A 1035 -6.30 -21.95 -22.13
C VAL A 1035 -5.76 -23.24 -21.48
N ASN A 1036 -5.51 -24.28 -22.30
CA ASN A 1036 -4.95 -25.54 -21.87
C ASN A 1036 -3.40 -25.51 -21.91
N ASP A 1037 -2.76 -25.93 -20.81
CA ASP A 1037 -1.30 -25.94 -20.65
C ASP A 1037 -0.60 -27.10 -21.40
N TYR A 1038 -1.37 -28.03 -22.00
CA TYR A 1038 -0.83 -29.16 -22.78
C TYR A 1038 -0.39 -28.73 -24.18
N LYS A 1039 0.81 -29.15 -24.60
CA LYS A 1039 1.35 -28.80 -25.93
C LYS A 1039 0.87 -29.73 -27.03
N THR A 1040 0.55 -30.98 -26.70
CA THR A 1040 0.22 -32.03 -27.68
C THR A 1040 -1.20 -32.55 -27.53
N LEU A 1041 -1.69 -32.71 -26.29
CA LEU A 1041 -3.05 -33.18 -25.98
C LEU A 1041 -4.10 -32.07 -26.14
N SER A 1042 -4.92 -32.15 -27.19
CA SER A 1042 -6.00 -31.21 -27.48
C SER A 1042 -7.36 -31.90 -27.23
N PRO A 1043 -8.11 -31.57 -26.17
CA PRO A 1043 -9.36 -32.27 -25.86
C PRO A 1043 -10.42 -32.10 -26.96
N MET A 1044 -11.19 -33.17 -27.19
CA MET A 1044 -12.26 -33.26 -28.19
C MET A 1044 -13.65 -33.33 -27.54
N GLY A 1045 -13.74 -33.87 -26.32
CA GLY A 1045 -14.99 -33.98 -25.56
C GLY A 1045 -14.83 -34.81 -24.29
N ARG A 1046 -15.84 -34.73 -23.41
CA ARG A 1046 -15.92 -35.40 -22.11
C ARG A 1046 -17.35 -35.89 -21.89
N MET A 1047 -17.48 -37.08 -21.30
CA MET A 1047 -18.75 -37.65 -20.85
C MET A 1047 -18.57 -38.22 -19.43
N ASP A 1048 -19.45 -37.81 -18.52
CA ASP A 1048 -19.49 -38.28 -17.14
C ASP A 1048 -20.83 -38.96 -16.88
N TRP A 1049 -20.82 -40.07 -16.14
CA TRP A 1049 -22.04 -40.76 -15.70
C TRP A 1049 -22.16 -40.71 -14.17
N PRO A 1050 -22.52 -39.56 -13.57
CA PRO A 1050 -22.74 -39.46 -12.13
C PRO A 1050 -23.99 -40.24 -11.72
N ASP A 1051 -23.94 -40.87 -10.55
CA ASP A 1051 -25.03 -41.71 -10.01
C ASP A 1051 -25.77 -40.98 -8.89
N CYS A 1052 -26.28 -39.79 -9.21
CA CYS A 1052 -27.00 -38.89 -8.30
C CYS A 1052 -28.13 -38.16 -9.05
N GLY A 1053 -29.12 -37.65 -8.30
CA GLY A 1053 -30.32 -37.06 -8.92
C GLY A 1053 -30.04 -35.81 -9.75
N PHE A 1054 -29.20 -34.91 -9.24
CA PHE A 1054 -28.84 -33.67 -9.91
C PHE A 1054 -27.45 -33.17 -9.50
N LEU A 1055 -26.54 -33.03 -10.47
CA LEU A 1055 -25.16 -32.58 -10.28
C LEU A 1055 -24.92 -31.25 -11.01
N TRP A 1056 -24.59 -30.22 -10.24
CA TRP A 1056 -23.93 -29.02 -10.75
C TRP A 1056 -22.42 -29.27 -10.75
N ASN A 1057 -21.82 -29.42 -11.92
CA ASN A 1057 -20.38 -29.49 -12.08
C ASN A 1057 -19.88 -28.15 -12.67
N CYS A 1058 -19.57 -27.18 -11.82
CA CYS A 1058 -19.25 -25.81 -12.23
C CYS A 1058 -17.77 -25.46 -12.01
N GLY A 1059 -17.25 -24.48 -12.75
CA GLY A 1059 -15.87 -24.01 -12.58
C GLY A 1059 -15.52 -22.88 -13.56
N MET A 1060 -14.38 -22.22 -13.35
CA MET A 1060 -13.88 -21.20 -14.28
C MET A 1060 -13.08 -21.88 -15.39
N SER A 1061 -13.47 -21.69 -16.65
CA SER A 1061 -12.67 -22.16 -17.78
C SER A 1061 -11.50 -21.22 -18.08
N ASN A 1062 -11.65 -19.93 -17.77
CA ASN A 1062 -10.57 -18.95 -17.67
C ASN A 1062 -10.99 -17.80 -16.74
N THR A 1063 -10.18 -16.75 -16.61
CA THR A 1063 -10.44 -15.60 -15.72
C THR A 1063 -11.75 -14.85 -16.01
N GLU A 1064 -12.31 -14.99 -17.22
CA GLU A 1064 -13.51 -14.27 -17.68
C GLU A 1064 -14.72 -15.20 -17.95
N ARG A 1065 -14.52 -16.52 -17.96
CA ARG A 1065 -15.54 -17.50 -18.37
C ARG A 1065 -15.87 -18.49 -17.28
N PHE A 1066 -17.07 -18.34 -16.72
CA PHE A 1066 -17.74 -19.37 -15.93
C PHE A 1066 -18.30 -20.47 -16.85
N CYS A 1067 -18.04 -21.73 -16.52
CA CYS A 1067 -18.59 -22.91 -17.17
C CYS A 1067 -19.35 -23.73 -16.14
N CYS A 1068 -20.49 -24.32 -16.51
CA CYS A 1068 -21.09 -25.37 -15.70
C CYS A 1068 -21.68 -26.47 -16.58
N VAL A 1069 -21.23 -27.69 -16.34
CA VAL A 1069 -21.78 -28.92 -16.89
C VAL A 1069 -22.81 -29.43 -15.90
N VAL A 1070 -24.04 -29.63 -16.37
CA VAL A 1070 -25.14 -30.11 -15.53
C VAL A 1070 -25.49 -31.52 -15.94
N SER A 1071 -25.52 -32.43 -14.97
CA SER A 1071 -25.91 -33.83 -15.17
C SER A 1071 -27.09 -34.15 -14.26
N TRP A 1072 -28.04 -34.93 -14.76
CA TRP A 1072 -29.28 -35.21 -14.04
C TRP A 1072 -29.78 -36.62 -14.33
N ASP A 1073 -30.61 -37.14 -13.43
CA ASP A 1073 -31.39 -38.35 -13.66
C ASP A 1073 -32.59 -38.01 -14.56
N ASP A 1074 -32.54 -38.46 -15.81
CA ASP A 1074 -33.56 -38.23 -16.84
C ASP A 1074 -34.91 -38.90 -16.54
N THR A 1075 -34.95 -39.75 -15.51
CA THR A 1075 -36.20 -40.30 -14.94
C THR A 1075 -36.88 -39.36 -13.93
N GLN A 1076 -36.18 -38.34 -13.43
CA GLN A 1076 -36.67 -37.39 -12.41
C GLN A 1076 -36.85 -35.96 -12.94
N LEU A 1077 -36.04 -35.54 -13.91
CA LEU A 1077 -36.02 -34.18 -14.46
C LEU A 1077 -35.86 -34.23 -15.99
N ASP A 1078 -36.53 -33.32 -16.71
CA ASP A 1078 -36.35 -33.19 -18.15
C ASP A 1078 -35.42 -32.01 -18.54
N ALA A 1079 -35.11 -31.91 -19.83
CA ALA A 1079 -34.23 -30.85 -20.32
C ALA A 1079 -34.83 -29.43 -20.21
N GLU A 1080 -36.16 -29.27 -20.15
CA GLU A 1080 -36.81 -27.97 -19.96
C GLU A 1080 -36.66 -27.50 -18.50
N ASP A 1081 -36.86 -28.41 -17.54
CA ASP A 1081 -36.55 -28.19 -16.12
C ASP A 1081 -35.09 -27.76 -15.92
N ILE A 1082 -34.14 -28.48 -16.51
CA ILE A 1082 -32.71 -28.17 -16.35
C ILE A 1082 -32.38 -26.79 -16.95
N ASN A 1083 -32.90 -26.46 -18.14
CA ASN A 1083 -32.72 -25.14 -18.74
C ASN A 1083 -33.34 -24.02 -17.88
N SER A 1084 -34.49 -24.27 -17.24
CA SER A 1084 -35.15 -23.36 -16.30
C SER A 1084 -34.29 -23.11 -15.06
N TYR A 1085 -33.70 -24.17 -14.46
CA TYR A 1085 -32.81 -24.04 -13.31
C TYR A 1085 -31.49 -23.34 -13.66
N ALA A 1086 -30.88 -23.66 -14.80
CA ALA A 1086 -29.66 -23.00 -15.27
C ALA A 1086 -29.88 -21.50 -15.52
N SER A 1087 -31.02 -21.13 -16.11
CA SER A 1087 -31.39 -19.73 -16.34
C SER A 1087 -31.55 -18.97 -15.01
N LYS A 1088 -32.24 -19.54 -14.03
CA LYS A 1088 -32.40 -18.96 -12.67
C LYS A 1088 -31.06 -18.81 -11.94
N LEU A 1089 -30.13 -19.76 -12.10
CA LEU A 1089 -28.79 -19.65 -11.52
C LEU A 1089 -28.04 -18.44 -12.10
N LEU A 1090 -28.14 -18.20 -13.41
CA LEU A 1090 -27.55 -17.02 -14.06
C LEU A 1090 -28.21 -15.70 -13.61
N GLU A 1091 -29.53 -15.68 -13.39
CA GLU A 1091 -30.22 -14.51 -12.81
C GLU A 1091 -29.72 -14.19 -11.39
N ILE A 1092 -29.54 -15.21 -10.56
CA ILE A 1092 -29.01 -15.07 -9.19
C ILE A 1092 -27.56 -14.52 -9.22
N ILE A 1093 -26.69 -15.10 -10.07
CA ILE A 1093 -25.30 -14.63 -10.25
C ILE A 1093 -25.28 -13.18 -10.77
N GLY A 1094 -26.12 -12.84 -11.75
CA GLY A 1094 -26.22 -11.50 -12.33
C GLY A 1094 -26.82 -10.44 -11.39
N TRP A 1095 -27.56 -10.86 -10.36
CA TRP A 1095 -28.08 -10.00 -9.31
C TRP A 1095 -27.05 -9.78 -8.19
N ILE A 1096 -26.44 -10.86 -7.69
CA ILE A 1096 -25.47 -10.84 -6.59
C ILE A 1096 -24.15 -10.17 -7.02
N SER A 1097 -23.75 -10.25 -8.29
CA SER A 1097 -22.53 -9.60 -8.79
C SER A 1097 -22.55 -8.06 -8.78
N ARG A 1098 -23.70 -7.42 -8.52
CA ARG A 1098 -23.80 -5.95 -8.42
C ARG A 1098 -23.72 -5.50 -6.95
N PHE A 1099 -22.70 -4.71 -6.62
CA PHE A 1099 -22.47 -4.19 -5.26
C PHE A 1099 -23.68 -3.45 -4.65
N GLU A 1100 -24.48 -2.77 -5.47
CA GLU A 1100 -25.73 -2.12 -5.06
C GLU A 1100 -26.74 -3.08 -4.39
N ASN A 1101 -26.70 -4.37 -4.74
CA ASN A 1101 -27.60 -5.38 -4.16
C ASN A 1101 -27.07 -6.00 -2.86
N TRP A 1102 -25.82 -5.75 -2.47
CA TRP A 1102 -25.20 -6.44 -1.32
C TRP A 1102 -25.86 -6.08 0.02
N ASN A 1103 -26.41 -4.85 0.11
CA ASN A 1103 -27.14 -4.37 1.29
C ASN A 1103 -28.65 -4.67 1.23
N ASN A 1104 -29.15 -5.26 0.13
CA ASN A 1104 -30.55 -5.64 0.01
C ASN A 1104 -30.79 -7.01 0.67
N PRO A 1105 -31.93 -7.22 1.36
CA PRO A 1105 -32.36 -8.53 1.81
C PRO A 1105 -32.45 -9.52 0.65
N VAL A 1106 -32.07 -10.78 0.88
CA VAL A 1106 -32.12 -11.85 -0.15
C VAL A 1106 -33.54 -12.03 -0.72
N SER A 1107 -34.57 -11.74 0.07
CA SER A 1107 -35.98 -11.72 -0.37
C SER A 1107 -36.35 -10.63 -1.39
N MET A 1108 -35.47 -9.65 -1.66
CA MET A 1108 -35.68 -8.66 -2.73
C MET A 1108 -35.32 -9.20 -4.13
N PHE A 1109 -34.69 -10.38 -4.25
CA PHE A 1109 -34.53 -11.04 -5.53
C PHE A 1109 -35.90 -11.39 -6.12
N GLN A 1110 -36.18 -10.98 -7.36
CA GLN A 1110 -37.51 -11.18 -7.96
C GLN A 1110 -37.90 -12.66 -8.11
N GLY A 1111 -36.92 -13.55 -8.27
CA GLY A 1111 -37.12 -15.01 -8.29
C GLY A 1111 -37.11 -15.68 -6.91
N PHE A 1112 -37.08 -14.93 -5.79
CA PHE A 1112 -37.08 -15.52 -4.46
C PHE A 1112 -38.41 -16.26 -4.20
N PRO A 1113 -38.38 -17.52 -3.71
CA PRO A 1113 -39.61 -18.27 -3.43
C PRO A 1113 -40.49 -17.53 -2.42
N LYS A 1114 -41.73 -17.21 -2.80
CA LYS A 1114 -42.74 -16.74 -1.86
C LYS A 1114 -43.09 -17.92 -0.94
N MET A 1115 -42.56 -17.91 0.28
CA MET A 1115 -42.90 -18.89 1.31
C MET A 1115 -44.41 -18.87 1.56
N THR A 1116 -45.07 -19.98 1.23
CA THR A 1116 -46.44 -20.34 1.67
C THR A 1116 -46.35 -21.28 2.86
#